data_AF-A0AB39YDX5-F1
#
_entry.id   AF-A0AB39YDX5-F1
#
_cell.length_a   1.000
_cell.length_b   1.000
_cell.length_c   1.000
_cell.angle_alpha   90.00
_cell.angle_beta   90.00
_cell.angle_gamma   90.00
#
_symmetry.space_group_name_H-M   'P 1'
#
loop_
_entity.id
_entity.type
_entity.pdbx_description
1 polymer ?
#
loop_
_entity_poly.entity_id
_entity_poly.type
_entity_poly.pdbx_seq_one_letter_code
_entity_poly.pdbx_strand_id
1 'polypeptide(L)'
;MRTSEELYHQVRWDPRFDPARFVFGLHQRGAPPKRIPLHSFVPGGDIPWHRVLFVEADGELVWDRASGVDRIDSTEAGRIREPRLLRAPFFTARTPHAWDPAGGGAWRPTGGSASLGPGPTRLRLLTWNTLWDRYDAPRIDTARRRPMLLADLAAADADVIALQEVEPALLGMLLAESWVRAGYTLGADPRGKDVAATGLLVLSRLPVREAGLHLLGPHKAVAAVTVDTASGPLVVACLHLTSDHTENGAGRRSVELARIAEGLSGIEADAVLLGDFNDGRSGPEGPAAALGVQDTWSEVHGALDATPTFDPAANPLAAVGSLSGRAARLDRVLLRSARARVREAVLRGDTPGPEGLFISDHFGVEAVVDFAGREAGRAVLDVRATARTAVAWLPPHDPAVEALRREHDPAVHRWPAHVNLLFGFVPESSFEEALPLLAEVAAQTAPFTARPAGVHSFGHREDATLWLDPAAGGDAPWQRLRQELAERFPGCRGRDGFTPHLTLGRSRDPQRALAEFAARLGGSGPGASVRVGELAVLSRRGDGPMQVRATVDLGTGSWRWAQEPEPEPGPAALHEAASARDAEAGFLTARIAEALGDGVVHLAGSRRMGCALPGADLDLVAALPGTVGIAEVRERIAAAVPEAEGLREVKGARVPGLRLRAAGLDVDLVVVATGAVDPAQAVERRAELGEAAAIALSAVSDADAVRDFAGRDRQTAFAGLARQVKAWARSRGLDSAPFGGLPGVAWAVLAARTVREAADLSPAALLREFFGTWAAWDWRDPVTLTPPASSATPPAHPDLDPVTVLTPSAPARSCTTQVGPGLRDLLGRELYRTWELLEAESRALSLGTPPLHRRHAAWAVVTVRADAPREFEEQLGRARGRMRALLGALAEAGVRDVHAWPRPFAASPVSARYAIGLGASPPDAAGLARLADRWSAGLAGVEVAWAECGAVPPLG
;
A
#
# COMPACT_ATOMS: atom_id res chain seq x y z
N MET A 1 16.63 -19.87 18.08
CA MET A 1 15.97 -20.78 17.14
C MET A 1 14.49 -20.50 17.24
N ARG A 2 13.88 -20.03 16.15
CA ARG A 2 12.44 -19.75 16.06
C ARG A 2 11.63 -21.01 16.32
N THR A 3 10.38 -20.85 16.73
CA THR A 3 9.40 -21.94 16.68
C THR A 3 8.93 -22.18 15.24
N SER A 4 8.34 -23.34 14.96
CA SER A 4 7.75 -23.63 13.65
C SER A 4 6.58 -22.69 13.28
N GLU A 5 5.92 -22.11 14.29
CA GLU A 5 4.85 -21.12 14.13
C GLU A 5 5.42 -19.76 13.75
N GLU A 6 6.42 -19.28 14.48
CA GLU A 6 7.14 -18.03 14.14
C GLU A 6 7.73 -18.09 12.73
N LEU A 7 8.36 -19.21 12.35
CA LEU A 7 8.91 -19.39 11.01
C LEU A 7 7.82 -19.41 9.92
N TYR A 8 6.66 -19.99 10.21
CA TYR A 8 5.51 -19.96 9.29
C TYR A 8 5.02 -18.52 9.04
N HIS A 9 4.82 -17.74 10.10
CA HIS A 9 4.35 -16.37 9.98
C HIS A 9 5.37 -15.47 9.29
N GLN A 10 6.66 -15.62 9.61
CA GLN A 10 7.73 -14.89 8.96
C GLN A 10 7.75 -15.18 7.46
N VAL A 11 7.84 -16.45 7.05
CA VAL A 11 7.88 -16.81 5.63
C VAL A 11 6.64 -16.38 4.87
N ARG A 12 5.45 -16.44 5.51
CA ARG A 12 4.18 -16.13 4.84
C ARG A 12 4.03 -14.65 4.51
N TRP A 13 4.53 -13.79 5.39
CA TRP A 13 4.22 -12.36 5.35
C TRP A 13 5.44 -11.51 5.00
N ASP A 14 6.67 -12.01 5.15
CA ASP A 14 7.89 -11.27 4.87
C ASP A 14 8.09 -11.16 3.34
N PRO A 15 8.17 -9.94 2.79
CA PRO A 15 8.30 -9.70 1.34
C PRO A 15 9.60 -10.26 0.76
N ARG A 16 10.56 -10.63 1.61
CA ARG A 16 11.84 -11.19 1.18
C ARG A 16 11.68 -12.66 0.83
N PHE A 17 10.63 -13.33 1.29
CA PHE A 17 10.43 -14.77 1.11
C PHE A 17 9.20 -15.07 0.26
N ASP A 18 9.29 -16.08 -0.61
CA ASP A 18 8.16 -16.59 -1.38
C ASP A 18 7.59 -17.83 -0.67
N PRO A 19 6.38 -17.74 -0.06
CA PRO A 19 5.80 -18.84 0.68
C PRO A 19 5.61 -20.13 -0.15
N ALA A 20 5.54 -20.02 -1.48
CA ALA A 20 5.43 -21.16 -2.38
C ALA A 20 6.70 -22.03 -2.43
N ARG A 21 7.85 -21.49 -2.01
CA ARG A 21 9.15 -22.16 -2.05
C ARG A 21 9.47 -22.97 -0.78
N PHE A 22 8.59 -22.92 0.22
CA PHE A 22 8.79 -23.55 1.52
C PHE A 22 7.92 -24.80 1.72
N VAL A 23 8.50 -25.81 2.40
CA VAL A 23 7.90 -27.11 2.69
C VAL A 23 8.11 -27.47 4.15
N PHE A 24 7.04 -27.85 4.83
CA PHE A 24 7.06 -28.31 6.22
C PHE A 24 7.10 -29.83 6.27
N GLY A 25 8.06 -30.40 7.01
CA GLY A 25 8.14 -31.83 7.31
C GLY A 25 7.41 -32.15 8.61
N LEU A 26 6.30 -32.86 8.56
CA LEU A 26 5.49 -33.23 9.73
C LEU A 26 5.73 -34.67 10.18
N HIS A 27 5.74 -34.90 11.48
CA HIS A 27 5.82 -36.21 12.09
C HIS A 27 4.56 -37.05 11.79
N GLN A 28 4.78 -38.29 11.34
CA GLN A 28 3.76 -39.30 11.15
C GLN A 28 4.15 -40.57 11.92
N ARG A 29 3.20 -41.15 12.65
CA ARG A 29 3.46 -42.39 13.41
C ARG A 29 3.76 -43.54 12.46
N GLY A 30 4.91 -44.20 12.64
CA GLY A 30 5.29 -45.41 11.89
C GLY A 30 5.68 -45.18 10.43
N ALA A 31 5.90 -43.94 10.00
CA ALA A 31 6.23 -43.59 8.62
C ALA A 31 7.26 -42.44 8.58
N PRO A 32 8.00 -42.24 7.47
CA PRO A 32 8.87 -41.08 7.30
C PRO A 32 8.08 -39.75 7.36
N PRO A 33 8.73 -38.62 7.71
CA PRO A 33 8.06 -37.33 7.82
C PRO A 33 7.31 -36.92 6.54
N LYS A 34 6.06 -36.49 6.70
CA LYS A 34 5.22 -36.03 5.59
C LYS A 34 5.58 -34.60 5.23
N ARG A 35 6.03 -34.38 4.00
CA ARG A 35 6.32 -33.04 3.44
C ARG A 35 5.03 -32.39 2.94
N ILE A 36 4.76 -31.19 3.42
CA ILE A 36 3.57 -30.40 3.08
C ILE A 36 4.01 -28.98 2.68
N PRO A 37 3.69 -28.49 1.47
CA PRO A 37 4.00 -27.12 1.08
C PRO A 37 3.36 -26.10 2.02
N LEU A 38 4.06 -25.02 2.36
CA LEU A 38 3.61 -24.03 3.34
C LEU A 38 2.27 -23.39 2.95
N HIS A 39 2.08 -23.07 1.66
CA HIS A 39 0.84 -22.48 1.16
C HIS A 39 -0.40 -23.39 1.30
N SER A 40 -0.21 -24.70 1.59
CA SER A 40 -1.32 -25.63 1.84
C SER A 40 -2.01 -25.39 3.20
N PHE A 41 -1.38 -24.62 4.09
CA PHE A 41 -1.99 -24.20 5.36
C PHE A 41 -2.82 -22.92 5.17
N VAL A 42 -4.03 -22.91 5.71
CA VAL A 42 -4.95 -21.77 5.62
C VAL A 42 -4.63 -20.78 6.76
N PRO A 43 -4.54 -19.46 6.50
CA PRO A 43 -4.42 -18.45 7.57
C PRO A 43 -5.56 -18.59 8.58
N GLY A 44 -5.24 -18.64 9.87
CA GLY A 44 -6.22 -18.82 10.94
C GLY A 44 -6.82 -20.24 11.03
N GLY A 45 -6.34 -21.20 10.23
CA GLY A 45 -6.71 -22.61 10.36
C GLY A 45 -5.85 -23.34 11.39
N ASP A 46 -6.34 -24.48 11.89
CA ASP A 46 -5.61 -25.33 12.84
C ASP A 46 -4.38 -25.97 12.20
N ILE A 47 -3.19 -25.44 12.50
CA ILE A 47 -1.91 -26.02 12.08
C ILE A 47 -1.33 -26.84 13.25
N PRO A 48 -0.99 -28.13 13.06
CA PRO A 48 -0.49 -28.98 14.14
C PRO A 48 1.00 -28.69 14.41
N TRP A 49 1.30 -27.54 15.02
CA TRP A 49 2.65 -27.05 15.28
C TRP A 49 3.56 -28.07 15.98
N HIS A 50 3.00 -28.79 16.96
CA HIS A 50 3.72 -29.83 17.70
C HIS A 50 4.22 -30.98 16.80
N ARG A 51 3.70 -31.13 15.59
CA ARG A 51 4.13 -32.17 14.64
C ARG A 51 5.19 -31.71 13.64
N VAL A 52 5.47 -30.42 13.51
CA VAL A 52 6.46 -29.92 12.53
C VAL A 52 7.88 -30.27 12.99
N LEU A 53 8.57 -31.14 12.26
CA LEU A 53 9.93 -31.58 12.56
C LEU A 53 10.99 -30.68 11.92
N PHE A 54 10.78 -30.28 10.67
CA PHE A 54 11.70 -29.43 9.91
C PHE A 54 10.96 -28.56 8.89
N VAL A 55 11.66 -27.55 8.37
CA VAL A 55 11.23 -26.74 7.23
C VAL A 55 12.37 -26.69 6.21
N GLU A 56 12.02 -26.91 4.95
CA GLU A 56 12.90 -26.83 3.78
C GLU A 56 12.45 -25.65 2.90
N ALA A 57 13.40 -24.96 2.27
CA ALA A 57 13.15 -23.97 1.22
C ALA A 57 14.02 -24.32 0.00
N ASP A 58 13.47 -24.41 -1.21
CA ASP A 58 14.21 -24.82 -2.42
C ASP A 58 15.00 -26.15 -2.30
N GLY A 59 14.54 -27.05 -1.42
CA GLY A 59 15.26 -28.30 -1.12
C GLY A 59 16.44 -28.14 -0.14
N GLU A 60 16.70 -26.93 0.36
CA GLU A 60 17.65 -26.64 1.44
C GLU A 60 16.94 -26.71 2.81
N LEU A 61 17.56 -27.37 3.79
CA LEU A 61 17.06 -27.41 5.17
C LEU A 61 17.30 -26.06 5.85
N VAL A 62 16.21 -25.30 6.06
CA VAL A 62 16.26 -23.95 6.65
C VAL A 62 15.97 -23.94 8.15
N TRP A 63 15.22 -24.93 8.64
CA TRP A 63 14.89 -25.05 10.06
C TRP A 63 14.71 -26.53 10.45
N ASP A 64 15.27 -26.97 11.58
CA ASP A 64 15.10 -28.36 12.06
C ASP A 64 15.07 -28.47 13.59
N ARG A 65 13.96 -29.00 14.11
CA ARG A 65 13.66 -29.09 15.55
C ARG A 65 14.65 -29.96 16.33
N ALA A 66 15.14 -31.05 15.73
CA ALA A 66 15.96 -32.02 16.46
C ALA A 66 17.42 -31.56 16.60
N SER A 67 17.96 -30.97 15.55
CA SER A 67 19.32 -30.46 15.47
C SER A 67 19.47 -29.00 15.92
N GLY A 68 18.36 -28.27 16.09
CA GLY A 68 18.37 -26.86 16.49
C GLY A 68 18.78 -25.90 15.35
N VAL A 69 18.73 -26.35 14.10
CA VAL A 69 19.11 -25.54 12.93
C VAL A 69 18.05 -24.49 12.64
N ASP A 70 18.47 -23.25 12.42
CA ASP A 70 17.65 -22.11 12.00
C ASP A 70 18.54 -21.18 11.16
N ARG A 71 18.33 -21.18 9.85
CA ARG A 71 19.18 -20.49 8.85
C ARG A 71 18.39 -19.51 7.98
N ILE A 72 17.13 -19.25 8.33
CA ILE A 72 16.23 -18.42 7.51
C ILE A 72 16.80 -17.01 7.23
N ASP A 73 17.59 -16.45 8.15
CA ASP A 73 18.19 -15.13 7.98
C ASP A 73 19.42 -15.10 7.06
N SER A 74 20.14 -16.23 6.93
CA SER A 74 21.40 -16.31 6.19
C SER A 74 21.31 -17.07 4.87
N THR A 75 20.23 -17.83 4.68
CA THR A 75 19.98 -18.56 3.44
C THR A 75 19.41 -17.65 2.35
N GLU A 76 19.78 -17.91 1.10
CA GLU A 76 19.14 -17.36 -0.09
C GLU A 76 17.93 -18.20 -0.54
N ALA A 77 17.77 -19.39 0.04
CA ALA A 77 16.69 -20.30 -0.26
C ALA A 77 15.34 -19.71 0.18
N GLY A 78 14.36 -19.81 -0.70
CA GLY A 78 13.03 -19.25 -0.49
C GLY A 78 12.93 -17.73 -0.67
N ARG A 79 14.02 -17.01 -1.01
CA ARG A 79 13.95 -15.55 -1.19
C ARG A 79 13.34 -15.11 -2.52
N ILE A 80 12.64 -13.97 -2.51
CA ILE A 80 12.09 -13.30 -3.70
C ILE A 80 13.23 -12.59 -4.42
N ARG A 81 13.54 -13.03 -5.65
CA ARG A 81 14.57 -12.42 -6.52
C ARG A 81 14.00 -11.35 -7.46
N GLU A 82 12.72 -11.46 -7.80
CA GLU A 82 11.94 -10.50 -8.58
C GLU A 82 10.55 -10.36 -7.94
N PRO A 83 9.99 -9.15 -7.79
CA PRO A 83 8.66 -8.96 -7.21
C PRO A 83 7.60 -9.74 -7.98
N ARG A 84 6.76 -10.49 -7.25
CA ARG A 84 5.62 -11.22 -7.80
C ARG A 84 4.55 -10.26 -8.32
N LEU A 85 4.02 -10.51 -9.52
CA LEU A 85 2.83 -9.81 -10.01
C LEU A 85 1.58 -10.33 -9.29
N LEU A 86 1.54 -11.63 -8.99
CA LEU A 86 0.47 -12.29 -8.25
C LEU A 86 0.72 -12.27 -6.74
N ARG A 87 0.62 -11.08 -6.14
CA ARG A 87 0.93 -10.82 -4.72
C ARG A 87 -0.28 -10.85 -3.77
N ALA A 88 0.01 -11.09 -2.50
CA ALA A 88 -0.92 -10.91 -1.39
C ALA A 88 -1.29 -9.41 -1.20
N PRO A 89 -2.44 -9.08 -0.58
CA PRO A 89 -3.43 -10.00 0.00
C PRO A 89 -4.38 -10.62 -1.04
N PHE A 90 -4.39 -10.13 -2.28
CA PHE A 90 -5.34 -10.58 -3.28
C PHE A 90 -5.05 -12.03 -3.72
N PHE A 91 -3.84 -12.34 -4.20
CA PHE A 91 -3.48 -13.72 -4.56
C PHE A 91 -2.80 -14.45 -3.41
N THR A 92 -3.26 -15.67 -3.14
CA THR A 92 -2.49 -16.66 -2.39
C THR A 92 -1.60 -17.42 -3.35
N ALA A 93 -0.29 -17.38 -3.12
CA ALA A 93 0.71 -18.10 -3.89
C ALA A 93 0.38 -19.58 -4.12
N ARG A 94 0.67 -20.08 -5.33
CA ARG A 94 0.62 -21.48 -5.73
C ARG A 94 1.93 -21.90 -6.40
N THR A 95 2.23 -23.19 -6.32
CA THR A 95 3.42 -23.79 -6.92
C THR A 95 3.05 -24.45 -8.25
N PRO A 96 3.58 -23.96 -9.38
CA PRO A 96 3.36 -24.60 -10.68
C PRO A 96 4.05 -25.95 -10.76
N HIS A 97 3.50 -26.88 -11.55
CA HIS A 97 4.02 -28.24 -11.69
C HIS A 97 4.17 -28.66 -13.14
N ALA A 98 5.31 -29.25 -13.49
CA ALA A 98 5.54 -29.85 -14.81
C ALA A 98 5.87 -31.33 -14.68
N TRP A 99 5.65 -32.08 -15.77
CA TRP A 99 6.00 -33.49 -15.83
C TRP A 99 7.50 -33.66 -16.05
N ASP A 100 8.14 -34.44 -15.18
CA ASP A 100 9.56 -34.78 -15.29
C ASP A 100 9.71 -36.24 -15.79
N PRO A 101 10.01 -36.44 -17.09
CA PRO A 101 10.26 -37.76 -17.64
C PRO A 101 11.62 -38.33 -17.21
N ALA A 102 12.61 -37.49 -16.90
CA ALA A 102 13.96 -37.93 -16.54
C ALA A 102 14.04 -38.46 -15.09
N GLY A 103 13.19 -37.96 -14.19
CA GLY A 103 13.14 -38.34 -12.78
C GLY A 103 12.18 -39.47 -12.42
N GLY A 104 11.92 -40.41 -13.35
CA GLY A 104 11.07 -41.60 -13.11
C GLY A 104 9.58 -41.40 -13.44
N GLY A 105 9.20 -40.32 -14.12
CA GLY A 105 7.83 -40.06 -14.56
C GLY A 105 6.92 -39.57 -13.44
N ALA A 106 7.13 -38.32 -12.99
CA ALA A 106 6.28 -37.70 -11.98
C ALA A 106 6.07 -36.21 -12.22
N TRP A 107 4.94 -35.67 -11.75
CA TRP A 107 4.70 -34.23 -11.67
C TRP A 107 5.56 -33.62 -10.55
N ARG A 108 6.37 -32.62 -10.88
CA ARG A 108 7.28 -31.96 -9.94
C ARG A 108 7.08 -30.44 -9.96
N PRO A 109 7.32 -29.76 -8.81
CA PRO A 109 7.38 -28.31 -8.75
C PRO A 109 8.38 -27.73 -9.76
N THR A 110 8.01 -26.65 -10.43
CA THR A 110 8.94 -25.87 -11.27
C THR A 110 9.35 -24.59 -10.56
N GLY A 111 10.65 -24.32 -10.46
CA GLY A 111 11.16 -23.03 -9.99
C GLY A 111 10.98 -21.97 -11.07
N GLY A 112 10.30 -20.88 -10.76
CA GLY A 112 10.08 -19.75 -11.68
C GLY A 112 11.40 -19.09 -12.05
N SER A 113 12.03 -19.53 -13.14
CA SER A 113 13.09 -18.77 -13.81
C SER A 113 12.46 -18.02 -14.96
N ALA A 114 12.68 -16.71 -15.02
CA ALA A 114 12.35 -15.93 -16.21
C ALA A 114 13.03 -16.55 -17.44
N SER A 115 12.29 -16.62 -18.55
CA SER A 115 12.86 -17.00 -19.84
C SER A 115 13.90 -15.94 -20.24
N LEU A 116 15.15 -16.35 -20.49
CA LEU A 116 16.20 -15.46 -20.99
C LEU A 116 16.02 -15.06 -22.47
N GLY A 117 14.99 -15.59 -23.16
CA GLY A 117 14.65 -15.29 -24.55
C GLY A 117 13.34 -14.52 -24.72
N PRO A 118 13.12 -13.83 -25.87
CA PRO A 118 11.87 -13.17 -26.17
C PRO A 118 10.73 -14.20 -26.21
N GLY A 119 9.65 -13.94 -25.45
CA GLY A 119 8.46 -14.79 -25.45
C GLY A 119 7.74 -14.79 -26.81
N PRO A 120 6.77 -15.69 -27.02
CA PRO A 120 6.03 -15.76 -28.28
C PRO A 120 5.28 -14.46 -28.58
N THR A 121 5.18 -14.14 -29.87
CA THR A 121 4.44 -12.97 -30.40
C THR A 121 2.97 -13.27 -30.66
N ARG A 122 2.58 -14.55 -30.66
CA ARG A 122 1.20 -15.00 -30.84
C ARG A 122 0.89 -16.04 -29.79
N LEU A 123 -0.27 -15.90 -29.16
CA LEU A 123 -0.80 -16.87 -28.22
C LEU A 123 -2.19 -17.29 -28.62
N ARG A 124 -2.49 -18.55 -28.37
CA ARG A 124 -3.83 -19.10 -28.46
C ARG A 124 -4.33 -19.52 -27.09
N LEU A 125 -5.48 -18.98 -26.73
CA LEU A 125 -6.04 -19.00 -25.39
C LEU A 125 -7.39 -19.71 -25.48
N LEU A 126 -7.62 -20.69 -24.61
CA LEU A 126 -8.86 -21.45 -24.58
C LEU A 126 -9.46 -21.43 -23.17
N THR A 127 -10.74 -21.11 -23.06
CA THR A 127 -11.52 -21.35 -21.83
C THR A 127 -12.67 -22.30 -22.07
N TRP A 128 -12.97 -23.15 -21.09
CA TRP A 128 -14.12 -24.05 -21.15
C TRP A 128 -14.62 -24.42 -19.75
N ASN A 129 -15.91 -24.18 -19.48
CA ASN A 129 -16.60 -24.79 -18.35
C ASN A 129 -16.84 -26.29 -18.64
N THR A 130 -16.31 -27.16 -17.77
CA THR A 130 -16.21 -28.60 -18.03
C THR A 130 -17.35 -29.44 -17.45
N LEU A 131 -18.41 -28.78 -16.93
CA LEU A 131 -19.62 -29.37 -16.40
C LEU A 131 -19.41 -30.17 -15.09
N TRP A 132 -19.98 -29.67 -13.99
CA TRP A 132 -19.96 -30.32 -12.68
C TRP A 132 -21.22 -31.17 -12.43
N ASP A 133 -21.04 -32.45 -12.11
CA ASP A 133 -22.10 -33.46 -11.87
C ASP A 133 -22.89 -33.25 -10.54
N ARG A 134 -23.47 -32.06 -10.33
CA ARG A 134 -24.20 -31.76 -9.08
C ARG A 134 -25.67 -32.20 -9.10
N TYR A 135 -26.28 -32.34 -10.28
CA TYR A 135 -27.71 -32.65 -10.44
C TYR A 135 -27.92 -33.72 -11.50
N ASP A 136 -28.63 -34.80 -11.17
CA ASP A 136 -29.15 -35.77 -12.14
C ASP A 136 -28.05 -36.50 -12.98
N ALA A 137 -27.01 -37.00 -12.31
CA ALA A 137 -25.88 -37.76 -12.90
C ALA A 137 -26.26 -38.82 -13.97
N PRO A 138 -27.41 -39.54 -13.90
CA PRO A 138 -27.83 -40.47 -14.96
C PRO A 138 -28.17 -39.81 -16.30
N ARG A 139 -28.39 -38.48 -16.34
CA ARG A 139 -28.79 -37.74 -17.54
C ARG A 139 -27.65 -36.93 -18.18
N ILE A 140 -26.53 -36.76 -17.46
CA ILE A 140 -25.40 -35.94 -17.89
C ILE A 140 -24.43 -36.73 -18.79
N ASP A 141 -24.36 -38.07 -18.64
CA ASP A 141 -23.51 -38.94 -19.46
C ASP A 141 -22.01 -38.54 -19.44
N THR A 142 -21.52 -38.09 -18.28
CA THR A 142 -20.18 -37.50 -18.09
C THR A 142 -19.04 -38.43 -18.49
N ALA A 143 -19.20 -39.74 -18.28
CA ALA A 143 -18.23 -40.76 -18.70
C ALA A 143 -18.01 -40.79 -20.22
N ARG A 144 -19.03 -40.44 -21.03
CA ARG A 144 -18.94 -40.36 -22.50
C ARG A 144 -18.37 -39.02 -22.97
N ARG A 145 -18.64 -37.94 -22.23
CA ARG A 145 -18.22 -36.56 -22.56
C ARG A 145 -16.75 -36.27 -22.26
N ARG A 146 -16.22 -36.78 -21.16
CA ARG A 146 -14.81 -36.50 -20.77
C ARG A 146 -13.79 -36.90 -21.84
N PRO A 147 -13.89 -38.08 -22.51
CA PRO A 147 -13.00 -38.41 -23.63
C PRO A 147 -13.14 -37.44 -24.82
N MET A 148 -14.36 -36.98 -25.12
CA MET A 148 -14.60 -35.99 -26.18
C MET A 148 -13.94 -34.66 -25.82
N LEU A 149 -14.10 -34.20 -24.57
CA LEU A 149 -13.44 -32.99 -24.06
C LEU A 149 -11.92 -33.10 -24.19
N LEU A 150 -11.30 -34.21 -23.78
CA LEU A 150 -9.84 -34.40 -23.90
C LEU A 150 -9.37 -34.37 -25.36
N ALA A 151 -10.11 -35.01 -26.26
CA ALA A 151 -9.81 -34.99 -27.68
C ALA A 151 -9.90 -33.57 -28.27
N ASP A 152 -10.93 -32.80 -27.89
CA ASP A 152 -11.10 -31.42 -28.33
C ASP A 152 -10.07 -30.47 -27.70
N LEU A 153 -9.67 -30.67 -26.44
CA LEU A 153 -8.58 -29.90 -25.81
C LEU A 153 -7.23 -30.20 -26.49
N ALA A 154 -6.98 -31.44 -26.88
CA ALA A 154 -5.78 -31.83 -27.63
C ALA A 154 -5.78 -31.25 -29.04
N ALA A 155 -6.89 -31.39 -29.76
CA ALA A 155 -7.10 -30.84 -31.10
C ALA A 155 -7.18 -29.31 -31.08
N ALA A 156 -7.54 -28.73 -29.92
CA ALA A 156 -7.44 -27.32 -29.71
C ALA A 156 -6.02 -26.92 -29.94
N ASP A 157 -5.01 -27.50 -29.33
CA ASP A 157 -3.59 -27.12 -29.49
C ASP A 157 -3.26 -25.72 -28.90
N ALA A 158 -4.07 -25.27 -27.93
CA ALA A 158 -3.95 -23.94 -27.32
C ALA A 158 -2.69 -23.79 -26.46
N ASP A 159 -2.07 -22.60 -26.48
CA ASP A 159 -0.89 -22.32 -25.67
C ASP A 159 -1.21 -22.24 -24.18
N VAL A 160 -2.37 -21.69 -23.83
CA VAL A 160 -2.89 -21.67 -22.46
C VAL A 160 -4.36 -22.11 -22.45
N ILE A 161 -4.68 -23.06 -21.57
CA ILE A 161 -6.03 -23.61 -21.38
C ILE A 161 -6.48 -23.27 -19.95
N ALA A 162 -7.65 -22.66 -19.81
CA ALA A 162 -8.30 -22.38 -18.55
C ALA A 162 -9.61 -23.17 -18.45
N LEU A 163 -9.70 -24.05 -17.47
CA LEU A 163 -10.89 -24.89 -17.26
C LEU A 163 -11.59 -24.50 -15.97
N GLN A 164 -12.92 -24.42 -16.05
CA GLN A 164 -13.80 -24.25 -14.90
C GLN A 164 -14.49 -25.57 -14.57
N GLU A 165 -14.92 -25.70 -13.32
CA GLU A 165 -15.66 -26.86 -12.83
C GLU A 165 -14.90 -28.20 -12.85
N VAL A 166 -13.56 -28.15 -12.88
CA VAL A 166 -12.72 -29.35 -13.01
C VAL A 166 -12.91 -30.24 -11.79
N GLU A 167 -13.24 -31.51 -12.00
CA GLU A 167 -13.34 -32.51 -10.94
C GLU A 167 -12.07 -33.36 -10.81
N PRO A 168 -11.81 -33.99 -9.64
CA PRO A 168 -10.65 -34.87 -9.44
C PRO A 168 -10.49 -35.96 -10.51
N ALA A 169 -11.60 -36.53 -10.98
CA ALA A 169 -11.58 -37.56 -12.01
C ALA A 169 -11.13 -37.03 -13.38
N LEU A 170 -11.61 -35.85 -13.77
CA LEU A 170 -11.17 -35.18 -15.00
C LEU A 170 -9.69 -34.77 -14.91
N LEU A 171 -9.26 -34.22 -13.77
CA LEU A 171 -7.86 -33.91 -13.51
C LEU A 171 -7.00 -35.17 -13.66
N GLY A 172 -7.42 -36.31 -13.10
CA GLY A 172 -6.72 -37.58 -13.24
C GLY A 172 -6.57 -38.03 -14.70
N MET A 173 -7.59 -37.83 -15.53
CA MET A 173 -7.52 -38.14 -16.97
C MET A 173 -6.58 -37.17 -17.72
N LEU A 174 -6.67 -35.86 -17.49
CA LEU A 174 -5.76 -34.86 -18.07
C LEU A 174 -4.30 -35.16 -17.72
N LEU A 175 -4.01 -35.49 -16.47
CA LEU A 175 -2.65 -35.85 -16.02
C LEU A 175 -2.15 -37.17 -16.61
N ALA A 176 -3.02 -37.99 -17.21
CA ALA A 176 -2.68 -39.22 -17.90
C ALA A 176 -2.34 -39.00 -19.39
N GLU A 177 -2.84 -37.93 -19.99
CA GLU A 177 -2.66 -37.62 -21.40
C GLU A 177 -1.19 -37.33 -21.77
N SER A 178 -0.74 -37.93 -22.87
CA SER A 178 0.64 -37.76 -23.34
C SER A 178 0.94 -36.33 -23.77
N TRP A 179 -0.03 -35.64 -24.38
CA TRP A 179 0.15 -34.26 -24.85
C TRP A 179 0.26 -33.27 -23.69
N VAL A 180 -0.45 -33.52 -22.58
CA VAL A 180 -0.33 -32.72 -21.35
C VAL A 180 1.06 -32.92 -20.74
N ARG A 181 1.48 -34.17 -20.56
CA ARG A 181 2.80 -34.52 -19.99
C ARG A 181 3.98 -34.04 -20.85
N ALA A 182 3.79 -33.94 -22.17
CA ALA A 182 4.86 -33.56 -23.08
C ALA A 182 5.20 -32.07 -23.05
N GLY A 183 4.25 -31.20 -22.68
CA GLY A 183 4.43 -29.77 -22.91
C GLY A 183 3.71 -28.81 -21.98
N TYR A 184 2.86 -29.26 -21.05
CA TYR A 184 2.11 -28.35 -20.19
C TYR A 184 2.63 -28.29 -18.75
N THR A 185 2.64 -27.07 -18.23
CA THR A 185 2.80 -26.76 -16.80
C THR A 185 1.44 -26.46 -16.20
N LEU A 186 1.13 -27.08 -15.06
CA LEU A 186 -0.06 -26.77 -14.27
C LEU A 186 0.19 -25.54 -13.41
N GLY A 187 -0.81 -24.65 -13.32
CA GLY A 187 -0.82 -23.51 -12.39
C GLY A 187 -1.06 -23.89 -10.91
N ALA A 188 -1.17 -25.17 -10.57
CA ALA A 188 -1.43 -25.65 -9.22
C ALA A 188 -0.76 -27.00 -8.95
N ASP A 189 -0.70 -27.39 -7.68
CA ASP A 189 -0.28 -28.74 -7.28
C ASP A 189 -1.36 -29.76 -7.66
N PRO A 190 -1.07 -30.76 -8.52
CA PRO A 190 -2.04 -31.79 -8.90
C PRO A 190 -2.50 -32.67 -7.73
N ARG A 191 -1.77 -32.66 -6.61
CA ARG A 191 -2.12 -33.36 -5.36
C ARG A 191 -2.68 -32.41 -4.29
N GLY A 192 -2.82 -31.12 -4.63
CA GLY A 192 -3.35 -30.08 -3.78
C GLY A 192 -4.87 -30.16 -3.59
N LYS A 193 -5.41 -29.20 -2.84
CA LYS A 193 -6.85 -29.11 -2.55
C LYS A 193 -7.63 -28.20 -3.51
N ASP A 194 -6.94 -27.55 -4.46
CA ASP A 194 -7.56 -26.59 -5.37
C ASP A 194 -8.64 -27.22 -6.26
N VAL A 195 -8.58 -28.54 -6.46
CA VAL A 195 -9.54 -29.35 -7.24
C VAL A 195 -10.11 -30.50 -6.37
N ALA A 196 -10.28 -30.30 -5.05
CA ALA A 196 -10.68 -31.38 -4.15
C ALA A 196 -12.11 -31.91 -4.36
N ALA A 197 -13.01 -31.06 -4.87
CA ALA A 197 -14.39 -31.41 -5.24
C ALA A 197 -14.69 -30.93 -6.65
N THR A 198 -14.55 -29.63 -6.85
CA THR A 198 -14.54 -28.96 -8.15
C THR A 198 -13.65 -27.71 -8.04
N GLY A 199 -13.01 -27.28 -9.13
CA GLY A 199 -12.06 -26.18 -9.08
C GLY A 199 -11.70 -25.57 -10.44
N LEU A 200 -10.69 -24.71 -10.41
CA LEU A 200 -10.13 -24.08 -11.60
C LEU A 200 -8.79 -24.70 -11.93
N LEU A 201 -8.54 -24.93 -13.23
CA LEU A 201 -7.26 -25.44 -13.71
C LEU A 201 -6.73 -24.56 -14.83
N VAL A 202 -5.49 -24.13 -14.71
CA VAL A 202 -4.76 -23.44 -15.78
C VAL A 202 -3.60 -24.34 -16.23
N LEU A 203 -3.55 -24.62 -17.52
CA LEU A 203 -2.49 -25.36 -18.18
C LEU A 203 -1.78 -24.42 -19.15
N SER A 204 -0.46 -24.30 -19.06
CA SER A 204 0.34 -23.45 -19.97
C SER A 204 1.45 -24.24 -20.63
N ARG A 205 1.61 -24.12 -21.95
CA ARG A 205 2.80 -24.57 -22.68
C ARG A 205 4.00 -23.65 -22.49
N LEU A 206 3.72 -22.39 -22.19
CA LEU A 206 4.75 -21.43 -21.85
C LEU A 206 5.26 -21.72 -20.42
N PRO A 207 6.55 -21.47 -20.16
CA PRO A 207 7.08 -21.51 -18.80
C PRO A 207 6.26 -20.61 -17.86
N VAL A 208 5.76 -21.20 -16.77
CA VAL A 208 5.02 -20.47 -15.75
C VAL A 208 6.02 -19.88 -14.74
N ARG A 209 6.08 -18.55 -14.68
CA ARG A 209 6.93 -17.81 -13.72
C ARG A 209 6.41 -17.95 -12.30
N GLU A 210 5.10 -17.82 -12.15
CA GLU A 210 4.42 -17.88 -10.87
C GLU A 210 2.94 -18.23 -11.06
N ALA A 211 2.32 -18.73 -9.99
CA ALA A 211 0.89 -18.97 -9.96
C ALA A 211 0.26 -18.47 -8.65
N GLY A 212 -1.02 -18.12 -8.70
CA GLY A 212 -1.77 -17.60 -7.57
C GLY A 212 -3.26 -17.97 -7.62
N LEU A 213 -3.89 -18.04 -6.45
CA LEU A 213 -5.32 -18.30 -6.31
C LEU A 213 -5.95 -17.23 -5.41
N HIS A 214 -7.07 -16.67 -5.85
CA HIS A 214 -7.96 -15.86 -5.03
C HIS A 214 -9.32 -16.55 -4.89
N LEU A 215 -9.82 -16.70 -3.67
CA LEU A 215 -11.14 -17.30 -3.41
C LEU A 215 -12.20 -16.18 -3.34
N LEU A 216 -13.24 -16.28 -4.18
CA LEU A 216 -14.39 -15.37 -4.18
C LEU A 216 -15.52 -15.90 -3.29
N GLY A 217 -15.64 -17.22 -3.19
CA GLY A 217 -16.61 -17.92 -2.37
C GLY A 217 -16.46 -19.45 -2.48
N PRO A 218 -17.41 -20.23 -1.94
CA PRO A 218 -17.42 -21.68 -2.09
C PRO A 218 -17.46 -22.06 -3.58
N HIS A 219 -16.43 -22.77 -4.07
CA HIS A 219 -16.25 -23.18 -5.47
C HIS A 219 -16.09 -22.04 -6.50
N LYS A 220 -15.99 -20.78 -6.06
CA LYS A 220 -15.81 -19.59 -6.92
C LYS A 220 -14.47 -18.94 -6.62
N ALA A 221 -13.68 -18.74 -7.66
CA ALA A 221 -12.28 -18.33 -7.50
C ALA A 221 -11.74 -17.62 -8.75
N VAL A 222 -10.52 -17.12 -8.62
CA VAL A 222 -9.65 -16.69 -9.70
C VAL A 222 -8.33 -17.44 -9.56
N ALA A 223 -8.01 -18.31 -10.53
CA ALA A 223 -6.72 -19.00 -10.60
C ALA A 223 -5.88 -18.36 -11.70
N ALA A 224 -4.70 -17.84 -11.37
CA ALA A 224 -3.88 -17.08 -12.29
C ALA A 224 -2.46 -17.66 -12.40
N VAL A 225 -1.88 -17.54 -13.59
CA VAL A 225 -0.47 -17.81 -13.88
C VAL A 225 0.15 -16.61 -14.58
N THR A 226 1.45 -16.39 -14.36
CA THR A 226 2.23 -15.42 -15.13
C THR A 226 3.12 -16.16 -16.13
N VAL A 227 3.05 -15.78 -17.40
CA VAL A 227 3.88 -16.30 -18.50
C VAL A 227 4.57 -15.14 -19.22
N ASP A 228 5.65 -15.39 -19.97
CA ASP A 228 6.32 -14.34 -20.73
C ASP A 228 5.89 -14.33 -22.21
N THR A 229 5.60 -13.15 -22.75
CA THR A 229 5.31 -12.92 -24.17
C THR A 229 6.34 -11.97 -24.78
N ALA A 230 6.22 -11.70 -26.08
CA ALA A 230 7.06 -10.70 -26.75
C ALA A 230 6.85 -9.26 -26.22
N SER A 231 5.70 -8.93 -25.61
CA SER A 231 5.43 -7.60 -25.02
C SER A 231 5.94 -7.45 -23.57
N GLY A 232 6.24 -8.58 -22.90
CA GLY A 232 6.58 -8.66 -21.49
C GLY A 232 5.78 -9.76 -20.77
N PRO A 233 5.75 -9.75 -19.42
CA PRO A 233 4.94 -10.68 -18.66
C PRO A 233 3.45 -10.48 -18.96
N LEU A 234 2.73 -11.60 -19.07
CA LEU A 234 1.29 -11.69 -19.24
C LEU A 234 0.70 -12.49 -18.08
N VAL A 235 -0.24 -11.87 -17.35
CA VAL A 235 -1.05 -12.57 -16.36
C VAL A 235 -2.24 -13.22 -17.06
N VAL A 236 -2.37 -14.53 -16.94
CA VAL A 236 -3.50 -15.30 -17.48
C VAL A 236 -4.33 -15.83 -16.32
N ALA A 237 -5.54 -15.29 -16.16
CA ALA A 237 -6.44 -15.56 -15.04
C ALA A 237 -7.68 -16.34 -15.51
N CYS A 238 -7.87 -17.54 -14.96
CA CYS A 238 -9.08 -18.34 -15.05
C CYS A 238 -10.09 -17.90 -14.00
N LEU A 239 -11.34 -17.65 -14.39
CA LEU A 239 -12.41 -17.19 -13.48
C LEU A 239 -13.63 -18.10 -13.51
N HIS A 240 -14.30 -18.19 -12.38
CA HIS A 240 -15.65 -18.76 -12.29
C HIS A 240 -16.47 -17.96 -11.28
N LEU A 241 -17.45 -17.21 -11.76
CA LEU A 241 -18.28 -16.31 -10.95
C LEU A 241 -19.59 -16.96 -10.50
N THR A 242 -20.29 -16.30 -9.59
CA THR A 242 -21.55 -16.82 -9.03
C THR A 242 -22.66 -16.95 -10.09
N SER A 243 -23.24 -18.14 -10.21
CA SER A 243 -24.34 -18.45 -11.12
C SER A 243 -25.69 -17.91 -10.65
N ASP A 244 -26.67 -17.81 -11.54
CA ASP A 244 -28.04 -17.37 -11.22
C ASP A 244 -28.83 -18.34 -10.32
N HIS A 245 -28.35 -19.57 -10.12
CA HIS A 245 -28.89 -20.50 -9.11
C HIS A 245 -28.69 -20.03 -7.65
N THR A 246 -27.84 -19.02 -7.43
CA THR A 246 -27.59 -18.47 -6.10
C THR A 246 -28.52 -17.29 -5.83
N GLU A 247 -29.07 -17.21 -4.61
CA GLU A 247 -29.88 -16.07 -4.18
C GLU A 247 -29.10 -14.75 -4.32
N ASN A 248 -29.71 -13.78 -5.00
CA ASN A 248 -29.09 -12.51 -5.39
C ASN A 248 -27.80 -12.67 -6.23
N GLY A 249 -27.76 -13.66 -7.14
CA GLY A 249 -26.59 -13.95 -7.98
C GLY A 249 -26.02 -12.73 -8.72
N ALA A 250 -26.88 -11.91 -9.33
CA ALA A 250 -26.46 -10.70 -10.05
C ALA A 250 -25.78 -9.65 -9.14
N GLY A 251 -26.31 -9.44 -7.93
CA GLY A 251 -25.68 -8.58 -6.93
C GLY A 251 -24.33 -9.11 -6.47
N ARG A 252 -24.24 -10.43 -6.21
CA ARG A 252 -22.97 -11.09 -5.83
C ARG A 252 -21.92 -10.98 -6.94
N ARG A 253 -22.28 -11.23 -8.20
CA ARG A 253 -21.36 -11.06 -9.34
C ARG A 253 -20.84 -9.64 -9.47
N SER A 254 -21.68 -8.63 -9.21
CA SER A 254 -21.25 -7.22 -9.24
C SER A 254 -20.18 -6.95 -8.17
N VAL A 255 -20.32 -7.53 -6.97
CA VAL A 255 -19.30 -7.47 -5.91
C VAL A 255 -18.03 -8.26 -6.30
N GLU A 256 -18.18 -9.45 -6.89
CA GLU A 256 -17.05 -10.26 -7.36
C GLU A 256 -16.24 -9.53 -8.44
N LEU A 257 -16.91 -8.95 -9.45
CA LEU A 257 -16.27 -8.16 -10.50
C LEU A 257 -15.54 -6.94 -9.94
N ALA A 258 -16.13 -6.24 -8.97
CA ALA A 258 -15.46 -5.11 -8.30
C ALA A 258 -14.20 -5.55 -7.54
N ARG A 259 -14.24 -6.69 -6.84
CA ARG A 259 -13.06 -7.26 -6.17
C ARG A 259 -11.98 -7.67 -7.16
N ILE A 260 -12.35 -8.26 -8.29
CA ILE A 260 -11.41 -8.63 -9.35
C ILE A 260 -10.78 -7.37 -9.94
N ALA A 261 -11.56 -6.32 -10.22
CA ALA A 261 -11.03 -5.05 -10.70
C ALA A 261 -10.02 -4.42 -9.72
N GLU A 262 -10.31 -4.45 -8.42
CA GLU A 262 -9.38 -4.01 -7.37
C GLU A 262 -8.08 -4.83 -7.40
N GLY A 263 -8.19 -6.17 -7.44
CA GLY A 263 -7.03 -7.07 -7.51
C GLY A 263 -6.17 -6.88 -8.77
N LEU A 264 -6.80 -6.68 -9.93
CA LEU A 264 -6.11 -6.42 -11.19
C LEU A 264 -5.42 -5.05 -11.22
N SER A 265 -5.96 -4.05 -10.51
CA SER A 265 -5.38 -2.69 -10.50
C SER A 265 -3.96 -2.65 -9.95
N GLY A 266 -3.59 -3.61 -9.10
CA GLY A 266 -2.25 -3.75 -8.55
C GLY A 266 -1.26 -4.55 -9.41
N ILE A 267 -1.69 -5.04 -10.59
CA ILE A 267 -0.86 -5.82 -11.52
C ILE A 267 -0.35 -4.90 -12.63
N GLU A 268 0.96 -4.64 -12.62
CA GLU A 268 1.68 -3.83 -13.62
C GLU A 268 2.15 -4.67 -14.83
N ALA A 269 1.20 -5.38 -15.45
CA ALA A 269 1.45 -6.24 -16.62
C ALA A 269 0.20 -6.35 -17.50
N ASP A 270 0.41 -6.79 -18.75
CA ASP A 270 -0.69 -7.23 -19.61
C ASP A 270 -1.47 -8.35 -18.89
N ALA A 271 -2.79 -8.37 -19.04
CA ALA A 271 -3.62 -9.40 -18.41
C ALA A 271 -4.69 -9.93 -19.38
N VAL A 272 -4.93 -11.23 -19.30
CA VAL A 272 -6.08 -11.90 -19.92
C VAL A 272 -6.90 -12.56 -18.84
N LEU A 273 -8.20 -12.30 -18.85
CA LEU A 273 -9.19 -12.92 -17.99
C LEU A 273 -10.07 -13.81 -18.84
N LEU A 274 -10.06 -15.11 -18.57
CA LEU A 274 -10.83 -16.08 -19.33
C LEU A 274 -11.60 -17.01 -18.40
N GLY A 275 -12.83 -17.34 -18.72
CA GLY A 275 -13.64 -18.17 -17.84
C GLY A 275 -15.13 -17.94 -17.97
N ASP A 276 -15.86 -18.57 -17.05
CA ASP A 276 -17.31 -18.46 -16.92
C ASP A 276 -17.67 -17.31 -15.97
N PHE A 277 -18.10 -16.20 -16.55
CA PHE A 277 -18.54 -15.01 -15.82
C PHE A 277 -19.95 -15.14 -15.28
N ASN A 278 -20.73 -16.15 -15.70
CA ASN A 278 -22.14 -16.30 -15.37
C ASN A 278 -22.95 -15.00 -15.59
N ASP A 279 -22.50 -14.15 -16.51
CA ASP A 279 -23.08 -12.83 -16.77
C ASP A 279 -23.20 -12.56 -18.26
N GLY A 280 -24.45 -12.63 -18.74
CA GLY A 280 -24.79 -12.38 -20.14
C GLY A 280 -24.83 -10.90 -20.54
N ARG A 281 -24.70 -9.96 -19.59
CA ARG A 281 -24.72 -8.52 -19.90
C ARG A 281 -23.53 -8.13 -20.77
N SER A 282 -23.75 -7.18 -21.66
CA SER A 282 -22.74 -6.67 -22.59
C SER A 282 -22.77 -5.14 -22.61
N GLY A 283 -21.74 -4.50 -23.18
CA GLY A 283 -21.64 -3.04 -23.18
C GLY A 283 -21.36 -2.46 -21.78
N PRO A 284 -21.87 -1.25 -21.45
CA PRO A 284 -21.54 -0.54 -20.21
C PRO A 284 -21.90 -1.28 -18.91
N GLU A 285 -22.85 -2.22 -18.97
CA GLU A 285 -23.30 -3.00 -17.82
C GLU A 285 -22.69 -4.41 -17.76
N GLY A 286 -21.82 -4.75 -18.73
CA GLY A 286 -21.22 -6.07 -18.85
C GLY A 286 -19.90 -6.23 -18.09
N PRO A 287 -19.40 -7.48 -17.95
CA PRO A 287 -18.15 -7.78 -17.25
C PRO A 287 -16.93 -7.02 -17.77
N ALA A 288 -16.82 -6.85 -19.10
CA ALA A 288 -15.72 -6.14 -19.73
C ALA A 288 -15.62 -4.67 -19.27
N ALA A 289 -16.77 -3.97 -19.22
CA ALA A 289 -16.84 -2.60 -18.73
C ALA A 289 -16.54 -2.49 -17.23
N ALA A 290 -17.09 -3.42 -16.42
CA ALA A 290 -16.85 -3.45 -14.98
C ALA A 290 -15.37 -3.65 -14.62
N LEU A 291 -14.64 -4.41 -15.45
CA LEU A 291 -13.21 -4.68 -15.26
C LEU A 291 -12.29 -3.68 -15.98
N GLY A 292 -12.83 -2.80 -16.83
CA GLY A 292 -12.04 -1.86 -17.63
C GLY A 292 -11.17 -2.55 -18.68
N VAL A 293 -11.68 -3.61 -19.30
CA VAL A 293 -10.95 -4.48 -20.25
C VAL A 293 -11.73 -4.65 -21.55
N GLN A 294 -11.05 -5.12 -22.60
CA GLN A 294 -11.66 -5.38 -23.91
C GLN A 294 -12.19 -6.82 -23.98
N ASP A 295 -13.34 -7.02 -24.62
CA ASP A 295 -13.91 -8.34 -24.89
C ASP A 295 -13.44 -8.82 -26.28
N THR A 296 -12.67 -9.92 -26.32
CA THR A 296 -12.02 -10.36 -27.57
C THR A 296 -13.03 -10.83 -28.62
N TRP A 297 -14.16 -11.41 -28.19
CA TRP A 297 -15.24 -11.82 -29.09
C TRP A 297 -15.86 -10.60 -29.76
N SER A 298 -16.13 -9.57 -28.96
CA SER A 298 -16.75 -8.32 -29.43
C SER A 298 -15.82 -7.52 -30.34
N GLU A 299 -14.49 -7.65 -30.17
CA GLU A 299 -13.49 -7.05 -31.07
C GLU A 299 -13.50 -7.71 -32.46
N VAL A 300 -13.69 -9.04 -32.53
CA VAL A 300 -13.66 -9.80 -33.79
C VAL A 300 -15.00 -9.73 -34.52
N HIS A 301 -16.12 -9.94 -33.80
CA HIS A 301 -17.45 -10.09 -34.40
C HIS A 301 -18.34 -8.83 -34.27
N GLY A 302 -17.90 -7.86 -33.47
CA GLY A 302 -18.63 -6.61 -33.20
C GLY A 302 -19.45 -6.66 -31.92
N ALA A 303 -19.67 -5.49 -31.31
CA ALA A 303 -20.33 -5.36 -30.00
C ALA A 303 -21.81 -5.78 -29.97
N LEU A 304 -22.47 -5.89 -31.13
CA LEU A 304 -23.86 -6.33 -31.25
C LEU A 304 -23.99 -7.84 -31.43
N ASP A 305 -22.88 -8.56 -31.62
CA ASP A 305 -22.90 -10.02 -31.71
C ASP A 305 -23.29 -10.60 -30.35
N ALA A 306 -24.38 -11.36 -30.35
CA ALA A 306 -24.96 -11.98 -29.15
C ALA A 306 -24.82 -13.51 -29.15
N THR A 307 -23.86 -14.05 -29.92
CA THR A 307 -23.63 -15.49 -30.00
C THR A 307 -23.42 -16.06 -28.59
N PRO A 308 -24.27 -17.02 -28.16
CA PRO A 308 -24.23 -17.54 -26.80
C PRO A 308 -23.14 -18.60 -26.62
N THR A 309 -22.62 -18.70 -25.40
CA THR A 309 -21.78 -19.83 -24.97
C THR A 309 -22.57 -20.82 -24.13
N PHE A 310 -23.73 -20.40 -23.60
CA PHE A 310 -24.71 -21.25 -22.95
C PHE A 310 -26.04 -21.10 -23.68
N ASP A 311 -26.50 -22.15 -24.35
CA ASP A 311 -27.71 -22.14 -25.17
C ASP A 311 -28.65 -23.32 -24.84
N PRO A 312 -29.63 -23.12 -23.95
CA PRO A 312 -30.64 -24.13 -23.62
C PRO A 312 -31.56 -24.54 -24.78
N ALA A 313 -31.64 -23.75 -25.86
CA ALA A 313 -32.47 -24.08 -27.02
C ALA A 313 -31.74 -25.04 -27.98
N ALA A 314 -30.43 -24.86 -28.15
CA ALA A 314 -29.61 -25.69 -29.03
C ALA A 314 -28.96 -26.89 -28.32
N ASN A 315 -28.58 -26.73 -27.05
CA ASN A 315 -27.89 -27.75 -26.26
C ASN A 315 -28.83 -28.35 -25.19
N PRO A 316 -29.30 -29.60 -25.39
CA PRO A 316 -30.19 -30.25 -24.41
C PRO A 316 -29.58 -30.38 -23.02
N LEU A 317 -28.25 -30.41 -22.91
CA LEU A 317 -27.56 -30.47 -21.62
C LEU A 317 -27.68 -29.15 -20.85
N ALA A 318 -27.50 -28.02 -21.54
CA ALA A 318 -27.74 -26.68 -21.00
C ALA A 318 -29.21 -26.50 -20.55
N ALA A 319 -30.16 -27.11 -21.26
CA ALA A 319 -31.57 -27.09 -20.88
C ALA A 319 -31.84 -27.76 -19.52
N VAL A 320 -31.06 -28.76 -19.13
CA VAL A 320 -31.21 -29.43 -17.82
C VAL A 320 -30.85 -28.48 -16.67
N GLY A 321 -29.81 -27.66 -16.84
CA GLY A 321 -29.29 -26.74 -15.83
C GLY A 321 -29.89 -25.34 -15.86
N SER A 322 -30.68 -24.98 -16.89
CA SER A 322 -31.19 -23.61 -17.06
C SER A 322 -32.42 -23.31 -16.22
N LEU A 323 -32.41 -22.20 -15.47
CA LEU A 323 -33.59 -21.69 -14.75
C LEU A 323 -34.54 -20.89 -15.64
N SER A 324 -34.01 -20.22 -16.66
CA SER A 324 -34.74 -19.23 -17.47
C SER A 324 -35.04 -19.70 -18.89
N GLY A 325 -34.35 -20.74 -19.36
CA GLY A 325 -34.38 -21.20 -20.75
C GLY A 325 -33.76 -20.22 -21.75
N ARG A 326 -33.11 -19.13 -21.29
CA ARG A 326 -32.54 -18.09 -22.15
C ARG A 326 -31.07 -18.37 -22.46
N ALA A 327 -30.70 -18.19 -23.73
CA ALA A 327 -29.33 -18.26 -24.17
C ALA A 327 -28.54 -16.99 -23.80
N ALA A 328 -27.26 -17.13 -23.48
CA ALA A 328 -26.37 -16.02 -23.11
C ALA A 328 -24.88 -16.33 -23.37
N ARG A 329 -24.08 -15.28 -23.59
CA ARG A 329 -22.61 -15.36 -23.58
C ARG A 329 -22.09 -15.21 -22.16
N LEU A 330 -21.93 -16.35 -21.48
CA LEU A 330 -21.47 -16.44 -20.09
C LEU A 330 -19.95 -16.58 -20.03
N ASP A 331 -19.36 -17.31 -20.97
CA ASP A 331 -17.94 -17.57 -21.09
C ASP A 331 -17.29 -16.49 -21.95
N ARG A 332 -16.18 -15.94 -21.49
CA ARG A 332 -15.50 -14.83 -22.18
C ARG A 332 -14.00 -14.98 -22.10
N VAL A 333 -13.33 -14.39 -23.09
CA VAL A 333 -11.91 -14.04 -23.03
C VAL A 333 -11.84 -12.52 -23.08
N LEU A 334 -11.31 -11.92 -22.02
CA LEU A 334 -11.21 -10.48 -21.84
C LEU A 334 -9.74 -10.08 -21.74
N LEU A 335 -9.34 -9.03 -22.45
CA LEU A 335 -7.96 -8.62 -22.64
C LEU A 335 -7.73 -7.20 -22.11
N ARG A 336 -6.71 -7.07 -21.26
CA ARG A 336 -6.15 -5.80 -20.78
C ARG A 336 -4.74 -5.66 -21.31
N SER A 337 -4.61 -5.06 -22.49
CA SER A 337 -3.32 -4.70 -23.06
C SER A 337 -3.48 -3.55 -24.04
N ALA A 338 -2.51 -2.64 -24.07
CA ALA A 338 -2.43 -1.60 -25.10
C ALA A 338 -1.63 -2.05 -26.35
N ARG A 339 -0.98 -3.22 -26.29
CA ARG A 339 0.00 -3.69 -27.29
C ARG A 339 -0.37 -5.06 -27.89
N ALA A 340 -1.53 -5.58 -27.54
CA ALA A 340 -2.05 -6.82 -28.06
C ALA A 340 -3.18 -6.54 -29.06
N ARG A 341 -3.32 -7.40 -30.06
CA ARG A 341 -4.38 -7.34 -31.07
C ARG A 341 -5.04 -8.69 -31.18
N VAL A 342 -6.37 -8.72 -31.09
CA VAL A 342 -7.12 -9.96 -31.29
C VAL A 342 -7.17 -10.27 -32.79
N ARG A 343 -6.92 -11.53 -33.14
CA ARG A 343 -6.97 -12.02 -34.52
C ARG A 343 -8.22 -12.82 -34.79
N GLU A 344 -8.52 -13.75 -33.89
CA GLU A 344 -9.58 -14.71 -34.06
C GLU A 344 -10.24 -14.97 -32.71
N ALA A 345 -11.55 -15.21 -32.74
CA ALA A 345 -12.34 -15.67 -31.61
C ALA A 345 -13.37 -16.67 -32.13
N VAL A 346 -13.35 -17.91 -31.64
CA VAL A 346 -14.20 -19.01 -32.13
C VAL A 346 -14.77 -19.83 -30.98
N LEU A 347 -15.95 -20.41 -31.19
CA LEU A 347 -16.51 -21.38 -30.25
C LEU A 347 -15.93 -22.77 -30.49
N ARG A 348 -15.92 -23.59 -29.44
CA ARG A 348 -15.62 -25.02 -29.50
C ARG A 348 -16.72 -25.83 -28.83
N GLY A 349 -17.05 -26.96 -29.44
CA GLY A 349 -18.10 -27.86 -28.96
C GLY A 349 -19.52 -27.28 -29.07
N ASP A 350 -19.72 -26.28 -29.92
CA ASP A 350 -21.02 -25.69 -30.30
C ASP A 350 -21.82 -26.54 -31.29
N THR A 351 -21.23 -27.63 -31.77
CA THR A 351 -21.89 -28.68 -32.54
C THR A 351 -21.84 -30.02 -31.80
N PRO A 352 -22.92 -30.83 -31.81
CA PRO A 352 -22.91 -32.13 -31.16
C PRO A 352 -22.00 -33.11 -31.90
N GLY A 353 -21.38 -34.02 -31.17
CA GLY A 353 -20.59 -35.12 -31.74
C GLY A 353 -21.44 -36.15 -32.51
N PRO A 354 -20.83 -37.20 -33.08
CA PRO A 354 -21.50 -38.20 -33.92
C PRO A 354 -22.72 -38.89 -33.28
N GLU A 355 -22.76 -38.96 -31.95
CA GLU A 355 -23.84 -39.57 -31.17
C GLU A 355 -24.89 -38.54 -30.69
N GLY A 356 -24.85 -37.31 -31.21
CA GLY A 356 -25.77 -36.23 -30.83
C GLY A 356 -25.46 -35.57 -29.48
N LEU A 357 -24.30 -35.87 -28.87
CA LEU A 357 -23.91 -35.35 -27.56
C LEU A 357 -23.05 -34.09 -27.69
N PHE A 358 -23.42 -33.05 -26.96
CA PHE A 358 -22.55 -31.90 -26.71
C PHE A 358 -21.52 -32.24 -25.62
N ILE A 359 -20.32 -31.68 -25.73
CA ILE A 359 -19.19 -31.95 -24.84
C ILE A 359 -19.46 -31.45 -23.42
N SER A 360 -20.03 -30.26 -23.31
CA SER A 360 -20.40 -29.59 -22.05
C SER A 360 -21.74 -28.86 -22.23
N ASP A 361 -22.35 -28.39 -21.16
CA ASP A 361 -23.49 -27.47 -21.20
C ASP A 361 -23.09 -26.07 -21.67
N HIS A 362 -21.80 -25.74 -21.56
CA HIS A 362 -21.20 -24.55 -22.14
C HIS A 362 -20.34 -24.89 -23.37
N PHE A 363 -20.30 -23.96 -24.33
CA PHE A 363 -19.38 -23.97 -25.46
C PHE A 363 -18.07 -23.29 -25.06
N GLY A 364 -16.95 -23.91 -25.42
CA GLY A 364 -15.62 -23.35 -25.16
C GLY A 364 -15.38 -22.11 -26.00
N VAL A 365 -14.58 -21.17 -25.49
CA VAL A 365 -14.19 -19.95 -26.21
C VAL A 365 -12.70 -19.96 -26.43
N GLU A 366 -12.30 -19.94 -27.70
CA GLU A 366 -10.91 -19.81 -28.12
C GLU A 366 -10.64 -18.42 -28.68
N ALA A 367 -9.51 -17.82 -28.33
CA ALA A 367 -9.03 -16.57 -28.89
C ALA A 367 -7.56 -16.66 -29.31
N VAL A 368 -7.23 -16.09 -30.46
CA VAL A 368 -5.85 -15.89 -30.94
C VAL A 368 -5.48 -14.43 -30.76
N VAL A 369 -4.41 -14.17 -30.02
CA VAL A 369 -3.95 -12.81 -29.68
C VAL A 369 -2.50 -12.65 -30.12
N ASP A 370 -2.26 -11.62 -30.94
CA ASP A 370 -0.91 -11.20 -31.30
C ASP A 370 -0.43 -10.14 -30.29
N PHE A 371 0.72 -10.39 -29.67
CA PHE A 371 1.43 -9.43 -28.84
C PHE A 371 2.50 -8.77 -29.71
N ALA A 372 2.38 -7.46 -29.91
CA ALA A 372 3.45 -6.70 -30.53
C ALA A 372 4.70 -6.89 -29.66
N GLY A 373 5.80 -7.34 -30.28
CA GLY A 373 7.08 -7.35 -29.60
C GLY A 373 7.34 -5.97 -29.02
N ARG A 374 8.03 -5.91 -27.88
CA ARG A 374 8.71 -4.67 -27.54
C ARG A 374 9.58 -4.32 -28.74
N GLU A 375 9.13 -3.38 -29.59
CA GLU A 375 10.08 -2.58 -30.33
C GLU A 375 11.11 -2.17 -29.29
N ALA A 376 12.39 -2.33 -29.57
CA ALA A 376 13.43 -1.74 -28.75
C ALA A 376 13.38 -0.20 -28.84
N GLY A 377 12.19 0.41 -28.78
CA GLY A 377 11.99 1.73 -28.24
C GLY A 377 12.44 1.68 -26.81
N ARG A 378 13.66 2.18 -26.57
CA ARG A 378 14.22 2.47 -25.25
C ARG A 378 13.09 3.02 -24.36
N ALA A 379 12.77 2.34 -23.25
CA ALA A 379 11.73 2.81 -22.34
C ALA A 379 12.06 4.24 -21.89
N VAL A 380 11.10 5.15 -22.04
CA VAL A 380 11.25 6.59 -21.82
C VAL A 380 10.28 7.02 -20.73
N LEU A 381 10.74 7.91 -19.85
CA LEU A 381 9.89 8.58 -18.86
C LEU A 381 9.70 10.05 -19.27
N ASP A 382 8.53 10.35 -19.83
CA ASP A 382 8.16 11.70 -20.25
C ASP A 382 7.28 12.40 -19.21
N VAL A 383 7.91 12.73 -18.08
CA VAL A 383 7.28 13.50 -17.00
C VAL A 383 7.81 14.92 -17.05
N ARG A 384 6.93 15.90 -16.76
CA ARG A 384 7.30 17.31 -16.71
C ARG A 384 8.44 17.54 -15.70
N ALA A 385 9.54 18.10 -16.18
CA ALA A 385 10.69 18.45 -15.36
C ALA A 385 10.37 19.52 -14.28
N THR A 386 11.05 19.44 -13.14
CA THR A 386 11.06 20.46 -12.09
C THR A 386 12.48 20.92 -11.79
N ALA A 387 12.67 22.22 -11.59
CA ALA A 387 13.95 22.81 -11.17
C ALA A 387 14.33 22.46 -9.70
N ARG A 388 13.55 21.59 -9.05
CA ARG A 388 13.80 21.09 -7.70
C ARG A 388 14.54 19.76 -7.66
N THR A 389 14.78 19.14 -8.80
CA THR A 389 15.51 17.88 -8.91
C THR A 389 16.58 17.97 -10.00
N ALA A 390 17.60 17.14 -9.86
CA ALA A 390 18.68 17.05 -10.83
C ALA A 390 19.34 15.66 -10.81
N VAL A 391 19.95 15.28 -11.93
CA VAL A 391 20.96 14.21 -12.01
C VAL A 391 22.30 14.88 -12.20
N ALA A 392 23.26 14.59 -11.33
CA ALA A 392 24.56 15.24 -11.34
C ALA A 392 25.69 14.27 -10.97
N TRP A 393 26.90 14.57 -11.40
CA TRP A 393 28.10 13.99 -10.80
C TRP A 393 28.58 14.88 -9.65
N LEU A 394 28.90 14.28 -8.51
CA LEU A 394 29.49 14.98 -7.37
C LEU A 394 31.01 14.69 -7.36
N PRO A 395 31.87 15.69 -7.61
CA PRO A 395 33.31 15.51 -7.50
C PRO A 395 33.71 15.18 -6.04
N PRO A 396 34.83 14.47 -5.83
CA PRO A 396 35.44 14.32 -4.53
C PRO A 396 35.72 15.68 -3.87
N HIS A 397 35.76 15.68 -2.55
CA HIS A 397 36.05 16.87 -1.76
C HIS A 397 37.42 17.46 -2.12
N ASP A 398 37.43 18.70 -2.59
CA ASP A 398 38.63 19.50 -2.86
C ASP A 398 38.55 20.79 -2.01
N PRO A 399 39.43 20.94 -1.00
CA PRO A 399 39.41 22.10 -0.12
C PRO A 399 39.55 23.45 -0.82
N ALA A 400 40.29 23.52 -1.94
CA ALA A 400 40.50 24.75 -2.68
C ALA A 400 39.24 25.15 -3.46
N VAL A 401 38.59 24.18 -4.11
CA VAL A 401 37.28 24.39 -4.77
C VAL A 401 36.23 24.83 -3.75
N GLU A 402 36.18 24.20 -2.58
CA GLU A 402 35.21 24.58 -1.54
C GLU A 402 35.47 25.94 -0.92
N ALA A 403 36.74 26.32 -0.72
CA ALA A 403 37.08 27.65 -0.24
C ALA A 403 36.59 28.72 -1.23
N LEU A 404 36.88 28.54 -2.53
CA LEU A 404 36.41 29.44 -3.58
C LEU A 404 34.88 29.54 -3.62
N ARG A 405 34.18 28.39 -3.55
CA ARG A 405 32.71 28.38 -3.53
C ARG A 405 32.14 29.05 -2.28
N ARG A 406 32.73 28.85 -1.10
CA ARG A 406 32.28 29.52 0.13
C ARG A 406 32.46 31.04 0.07
N GLU A 407 33.52 31.51 -0.58
CA GLU A 407 33.83 32.94 -0.71
C GLU A 407 33.00 33.62 -1.81
N HIS A 408 32.70 32.93 -2.92
CA HIS A 408 32.22 33.58 -4.14
C HIS A 408 30.95 32.98 -4.77
N ASP A 409 30.49 31.79 -4.36
CA ASP A 409 29.26 31.18 -4.88
C ASP A 409 28.05 31.51 -3.98
N PRO A 410 27.13 32.39 -4.41
CA PRO A 410 25.95 32.71 -3.61
C PRO A 410 25.03 31.49 -3.42
N ALA A 411 25.17 30.44 -4.24
CA ALA A 411 24.38 29.22 -4.16
C ALA A 411 25.07 28.10 -3.34
N VAL A 412 26.22 28.36 -2.71
CA VAL A 412 27.00 27.34 -1.97
C VAL A 412 26.20 26.63 -0.88
N HIS A 413 25.30 27.36 -0.19
CA HIS A 413 24.44 26.80 0.86
C HIS A 413 23.27 25.98 0.32
N ARG A 414 22.97 26.09 -0.98
CA ARG A 414 21.87 25.39 -1.65
C ARG A 414 22.35 24.25 -2.54
N TRP A 415 23.59 24.27 -2.99
CA TRP A 415 24.16 23.27 -3.89
C TRP A 415 25.50 22.76 -3.40
N PRO A 416 25.69 21.42 -3.28
CA PRO A 416 27.03 20.85 -3.14
C PRO A 416 27.86 21.13 -4.40
N ALA A 417 29.18 20.86 -4.36
CA ALA A 417 29.99 20.93 -5.57
C ALA A 417 29.47 19.86 -6.53
N HIS A 418 29.21 20.21 -7.80
CA HIS A 418 28.52 19.30 -8.71
C HIS A 418 28.79 19.67 -10.18
N VAL A 419 28.54 18.69 -11.06
CA VAL A 419 28.42 18.86 -12.51
C VAL A 419 27.06 18.32 -12.93
N ASN A 420 26.16 19.19 -13.39
CA ASN A 420 24.79 18.79 -13.74
C ASN A 420 24.76 18.01 -15.06
N LEU A 421 24.23 16.79 -15.04
CA LEU A 421 23.93 15.99 -16.24
C LEU A 421 22.49 16.17 -16.69
N LEU A 422 21.54 16.37 -15.79
CA LEU A 422 20.18 16.80 -16.11
C LEU A 422 19.73 17.77 -15.00
N PHE A 423 19.58 19.06 -15.32
CA PHE A 423 19.06 20.04 -14.38
C PHE A 423 17.65 20.44 -14.80
N GLY A 424 16.67 20.25 -13.91
CA GLY A 424 15.29 20.09 -14.33
C GLY A 424 14.99 18.62 -14.60
N PHE A 425 15.02 17.80 -13.55
CA PHE A 425 14.73 16.37 -13.66
C PHE A 425 13.26 16.08 -13.30
N VAL A 426 12.84 14.81 -13.31
CA VAL A 426 11.49 14.43 -12.90
C VAL A 426 11.25 14.76 -11.42
N PRO A 427 9.99 14.98 -10.99
CA PRO A 427 9.65 15.16 -9.58
C PRO A 427 10.09 13.97 -8.71
N GLU A 428 10.29 14.20 -7.41
CA GLU A 428 10.75 13.16 -6.47
C GLU A 428 9.77 11.96 -6.40
N SER A 429 8.48 12.19 -6.62
CA SER A 429 7.45 11.17 -6.71
C SER A 429 7.59 10.21 -7.89
N SER A 430 8.38 10.57 -8.91
CA SER A 430 8.67 9.71 -10.06
C SER A 430 10.04 9.04 -9.98
N PHE A 431 10.75 9.16 -8.84
CA PHE A 431 12.09 8.57 -8.71
C PHE A 431 12.09 7.04 -8.74
N GLU A 432 11.02 6.39 -8.24
CA GLU A 432 10.90 4.93 -8.27
C GLU A 432 10.85 4.40 -9.71
N GLU A 433 10.20 5.12 -10.63
CA GLU A 433 10.18 4.80 -12.06
C GLU A 433 11.46 5.25 -12.79
N ALA A 434 12.05 6.37 -12.36
CA ALA A 434 13.21 6.95 -13.02
C ALA A 434 14.53 6.21 -12.73
N LEU A 435 14.71 5.69 -11.51
CA LEU A 435 15.96 5.04 -11.10
C LEU A 435 16.29 3.79 -11.91
N PRO A 436 15.35 2.88 -12.23
CA PRO A 436 15.62 1.77 -13.15
C PRO A 436 16.08 2.22 -14.54
N LEU A 437 15.49 3.28 -15.09
CA LEU A 437 15.89 3.81 -16.41
C LEU A 437 17.28 4.47 -16.35
N LEU A 438 17.59 5.17 -15.25
CA LEU A 438 18.93 5.71 -14.99
C LEU A 438 19.95 4.57 -14.87
N ALA A 439 19.60 3.50 -14.16
CA ALA A 439 20.42 2.31 -13.97
C ALA A 439 20.75 1.62 -15.30
N GLU A 440 19.78 1.49 -16.21
CA GLU A 440 20.02 0.95 -17.56
C GLU A 440 21.04 1.76 -18.34
N VAL A 441 20.92 3.10 -18.35
CA VAL A 441 21.88 3.99 -19.03
C VAL A 441 23.25 3.91 -18.36
N ALA A 442 23.28 3.86 -17.03
CA ALA A 442 24.50 3.77 -16.24
C ALA A 442 25.23 2.44 -16.47
N ALA A 443 24.52 1.31 -16.55
CA ALA A 443 25.10 -0.01 -16.85
C ALA A 443 25.77 -0.05 -18.23
N GLN A 444 25.21 0.67 -19.21
CA GLN A 444 25.74 0.76 -20.58
C GLN A 444 26.91 1.76 -20.70
N THR A 445 27.14 2.57 -19.67
CA THR A 445 28.19 3.59 -19.65
C THR A 445 29.33 3.15 -18.75
N ALA A 446 30.49 2.83 -19.33
CA ALA A 446 31.68 2.51 -18.54
C ALA A 446 32.14 3.72 -17.70
N PRO A 447 32.58 3.52 -16.44
CA PRO A 447 33.25 4.56 -15.67
C PRO A 447 34.41 5.17 -16.45
N PHE A 448 34.57 6.48 -16.38
CA PHE A 448 35.61 7.21 -17.11
C PHE A 448 36.34 8.20 -16.20
N THR A 449 37.40 8.82 -16.71
CA THR A 449 38.26 9.72 -15.95
C THR A 449 37.99 11.17 -16.37
N ALA A 450 37.59 12.01 -15.41
CA ALA A 450 37.56 13.46 -15.55
C ALA A 450 38.94 14.04 -15.19
N ARG A 451 39.34 15.10 -15.89
CA ARG A 451 40.54 15.88 -15.56
C ARG A 451 40.13 17.34 -15.38
N PRO A 452 39.67 17.72 -14.18
CA PRO A 452 39.25 19.09 -13.93
C PRO A 452 40.43 20.04 -14.06
N ALA A 453 40.41 20.93 -15.06
CA ALA A 453 41.45 21.92 -15.29
C ALA A 453 40.90 23.08 -16.12
N GLY A 454 41.51 24.26 -16.00
CA GLY A 454 41.05 25.44 -16.73
C GLY A 454 39.84 26.11 -16.07
N VAL A 455 40.02 27.38 -15.70
CA VAL A 455 38.94 28.22 -15.19
C VAL A 455 38.40 29.06 -16.33
N HIS A 456 37.10 28.98 -16.54
CA HIS A 456 36.38 29.67 -17.61
C HIS A 456 35.26 30.52 -17.02
N SER A 457 34.66 31.37 -17.85
CA SER A 457 33.54 32.22 -17.46
C SER A 457 32.46 32.26 -18.53
N PHE A 458 31.20 32.41 -18.12
CA PHE A 458 30.12 32.85 -19.00
C PHE A 458 29.40 34.04 -18.38
N GLY A 459 29.09 35.04 -19.21
CA GLY A 459 28.57 36.33 -18.78
C GLY A 459 27.06 36.33 -18.55
N HIS A 460 26.64 37.08 -17.53
CA HIS A 460 25.27 37.54 -17.30
C HIS A 460 25.20 39.06 -17.50
N ARG A 461 24.03 39.68 -17.28
CA ARG A 461 23.85 41.13 -17.50
C ARG A 461 24.75 42.01 -16.63
N GLU A 462 25.06 41.60 -15.40
CA GLU A 462 25.76 42.42 -14.40
C GLU A 462 26.97 41.73 -13.74
N ASP A 463 27.12 40.43 -13.95
CA ASP A 463 28.19 39.59 -13.41
C ASP A 463 28.53 38.45 -14.37
N ALA A 464 29.52 37.63 -14.03
CA ALA A 464 29.83 36.40 -14.75
C ALA A 464 29.95 35.23 -13.77
N THR A 465 29.52 34.05 -14.20
CA THR A 465 29.76 32.82 -13.45
C THR A 465 31.11 32.23 -13.86
N LEU A 466 31.96 31.97 -12.87
CA LEU A 466 33.26 31.34 -13.02
C LEU A 466 33.12 29.85 -12.72
N TRP A 467 33.71 29.01 -13.55
CA TRP A 467 33.58 27.56 -13.47
C TRP A 467 34.88 26.85 -13.86
N LEU A 468 35.10 25.68 -13.26
CA LEU A 468 36.19 24.76 -13.58
C LEU A 468 35.72 23.76 -14.63
N ASP A 469 36.51 23.52 -15.66
CA ASP A 469 36.18 22.56 -16.73
C ASP A 469 36.51 21.11 -16.33
N PRO A 470 35.51 20.26 -16.02
CA PRO A 470 35.71 18.84 -15.69
C PRO A 470 36.12 17.99 -16.92
N ALA A 471 35.93 18.52 -18.13
CA ALA A 471 36.14 17.85 -19.40
C ALA A 471 37.41 18.31 -20.13
N ALA A 472 38.33 19.01 -19.46
CA ALA A 472 39.59 19.46 -20.09
C ALA A 472 40.47 18.30 -20.61
N GLY A 473 40.26 17.07 -20.12
CA GLY A 473 40.87 15.85 -20.64
C GLY A 473 40.13 15.17 -21.82
N GLY A 474 39.01 15.74 -22.27
CA GLY A 474 38.11 15.22 -23.29
C GLY A 474 36.64 15.24 -22.86
N ASP A 475 35.74 15.72 -23.72
CA ASP A 475 34.30 15.88 -23.44
C ASP A 475 33.42 14.76 -24.00
N ALA A 476 33.92 13.93 -24.91
CA ALA A 476 33.14 12.88 -25.57
C ALA A 476 32.39 11.93 -24.61
N PRO A 477 32.98 11.44 -23.48
CA PRO A 477 32.25 10.62 -22.52
C PRO A 477 31.10 11.37 -21.84
N TRP A 478 31.29 12.66 -21.53
CA TRP A 478 30.26 13.53 -20.95
C TRP A 478 29.11 13.75 -21.92
N GLN A 479 29.40 14.03 -23.19
CA GLN A 479 28.39 14.24 -24.24
C GLN A 479 27.57 12.97 -24.47
N ARG A 480 28.23 11.80 -24.56
CA ARG A 480 27.55 10.52 -24.74
C ARG A 480 26.61 10.21 -23.58
N LEU A 481 27.09 10.36 -22.34
CA LEU A 481 26.28 10.12 -21.15
C LEU A 481 25.08 11.08 -21.10
N ARG A 482 25.28 12.37 -21.39
CA ARG A 482 24.18 13.35 -21.46
C ARG A 482 23.16 12.97 -22.52
N GLN A 483 23.60 12.58 -23.72
CA GLN A 483 22.72 12.22 -24.82
C GLN A 483 21.84 11.02 -24.46
N GLU A 484 22.43 9.95 -23.95
CA GLU A 484 21.71 8.74 -23.54
C GLU A 484 20.67 9.03 -22.44
N LEU A 485 21.04 9.86 -21.45
CA LEU A 485 20.10 10.33 -20.43
C LEU A 485 18.98 11.18 -21.03
N ALA A 486 19.29 12.11 -21.92
CA ALA A 486 18.33 12.98 -22.60
C ALA A 486 17.36 12.23 -23.53
N GLU A 487 17.78 11.08 -24.05
CA GLU A 487 16.92 10.18 -24.82
C GLU A 487 15.93 9.45 -23.91
N ARG A 488 16.36 8.97 -22.73
CA ARG A 488 15.47 8.31 -21.75
C ARG A 488 14.51 9.27 -21.03
N PHE A 489 14.88 10.54 -20.91
CA PHE A 489 14.08 11.58 -20.24
C PHE A 489 13.88 12.81 -21.13
N PRO A 490 13.01 12.75 -22.17
CA PRO A 490 12.79 13.84 -23.11
C PRO A 490 12.31 15.14 -22.45
N GLY A 491 11.42 15.04 -21.45
CA GLY A 491 10.97 16.17 -20.64
C GLY A 491 12.07 16.89 -19.86
N CYS A 492 13.27 16.31 -19.75
CA CYS A 492 14.41 16.81 -18.96
C CYS A 492 15.57 17.35 -19.82
N ARG A 493 15.40 17.46 -21.15
CA ARG A 493 16.48 17.86 -22.08
C ARG A 493 17.06 19.25 -21.82
N GLY A 494 16.27 20.17 -21.29
CA GLY A 494 16.69 21.56 -21.04
C GLY A 494 16.89 22.36 -22.34
N ARG A 495 17.81 23.33 -22.33
CA ARG A 495 18.18 24.15 -23.50
C ARG A 495 19.20 23.43 -24.39
N ASP A 496 19.28 23.81 -25.66
CA ASP A 496 20.24 23.25 -26.62
C ASP A 496 21.69 23.54 -26.21
N GLY A 497 22.52 22.50 -26.29
CA GLY A 497 23.94 22.55 -25.92
C GLY A 497 24.21 22.09 -24.47
N PHE A 498 25.17 21.18 -24.31
CA PHE A 498 25.65 20.72 -23.02
C PHE A 498 27.14 21.02 -22.86
N THR A 499 27.48 21.82 -21.85
CA THR A 499 28.86 22.04 -21.44
C THR A 499 28.98 21.61 -19.99
N PRO A 500 29.71 20.52 -19.69
CA PRO A 500 29.92 20.10 -18.32
C PRO A 500 30.75 21.18 -17.62
N HIS A 501 30.29 21.65 -16.46
CA HIS A 501 30.94 22.73 -15.72
C HIS A 501 30.74 22.55 -14.22
N LEU A 502 31.77 22.90 -13.44
CA LEU A 502 31.72 22.95 -11.99
C LEU A 502 31.79 24.42 -11.56
N THR A 503 30.71 24.97 -11.05
CA THR A 503 30.64 26.39 -10.64
C THR A 503 31.52 26.67 -9.42
N LEU A 504 32.41 27.65 -9.55
CA LEU A 504 33.30 28.12 -8.48
C LEU A 504 32.78 29.37 -7.79
N GLY A 505 32.07 30.24 -8.51
CA GLY A 505 31.51 31.47 -7.94
C GLY A 505 31.04 32.47 -8.99
N ARG A 506 30.64 33.66 -8.55
CA ARG A 506 30.27 34.80 -9.41
C ARG A 506 31.14 36.01 -9.13
N SER A 507 31.45 36.78 -10.18
CA SER A 507 32.23 38.02 -10.07
C SER A 507 31.71 39.08 -11.05
N ARG A 508 31.74 40.35 -10.62
CA ARG A 508 31.50 41.53 -11.48
C ARG A 508 32.72 41.91 -12.30
N ASP A 509 33.91 41.42 -11.93
CA ASP A 509 35.17 41.55 -12.67
C ASP A 509 35.68 40.13 -13.02
N PRO A 510 35.19 39.55 -14.13
CA PRO A 510 35.53 38.17 -14.51
C PRO A 510 37.01 37.98 -14.84
N GLN A 511 37.67 38.97 -15.43
CA GLN A 511 39.06 38.81 -15.89
C GLN A 511 40.02 38.69 -14.71
N ARG A 512 39.87 39.56 -13.71
CA ARG A 512 40.66 39.50 -12.48
C ARG A 512 40.39 38.23 -11.70
N ALA A 513 39.11 37.89 -11.52
CA ALA A 513 38.72 36.71 -10.73
C ALA A 513 39.12 35.39 -11.40
N LEU A 514 39.14 35.32 -12.75
CA LEU A 514 39.64 34.15 -13.48
C LEU A 514 41.14 33.93 -13.22
N ALA A 515 41.95 34.98 -13.23
CA ALA A 515 43.38 34.88 -12.91
C ALA A 515 43.62 34.46 -11.44
N GLU A 516 42.84 35.01 -10.51
CA GLU A 516 42.92 34.65 -9.09
C GLU A 516 42.53 33.19 -8.83
N PHE A 517 41.41 32.74 -9.40
CA PHE A 517 40.91 31.38 -9.19
C PHE A 517 41.85 30.36 -9.84
N ALA A 518 42.38 30.66 -11.03
CA ALA A 518 43.37 29.82 -11.70
C ALA A 518 44.67 29.72 -10.88
N ALA A 519 45.13 30.80 -10.25
CA ALA A 519 46.32 30.78 -9.40
C ALA A 519 46.11 29.95 -8.12
N ARG A 520 44.93 30.06 -7.49
CA ARG A 520 44.57 29.29 -6.29
C ARG A 520 44.42 27.78 -6.56
N LEU A 521 43.85 27.42 -7.71
CA LEU A 521 43.70 26.02 -8.13
C LEU A 521 44.99 25.43 -8.74
N GLY A 522 45.86 26.27 -9.30
CA GLY A 522 47.13 25.87 -9.93
C GLY A 522 48.28 25.55 -8.96
N GLY A 523 48.11 25.79 -7.66
CA GLY A 523 49.11 25.50 -6.63
C GLY A 523 49.32 24.02 -6.30
N SER A 524 48.56 23.11 -6.92
CA SER A 524 48.53 21.67 -6.59
C SER A 524 48.71 20.75 -7.81
N GLY A 525 49.74 20.96 -8.63
CA GLY A 525 50.17 20.00 -9.67
C GLY A 525 49.17 19.73 -10.81
N PRO A 526 49.52 18.91 -11.82
CA PRO A 526 48.63 18.65 -12.97
C PRO A 526 47.34 18.00 -12.47
N GLY A 527 46.20 18.65 -12.73
CA GLY A 527 44.86 18.33 -12.24
C GLY A 527 44.64 16.82 -12.10
N ALA A 528 44.55 16.37 -10.84
CA ALA A 528 44.46 14.95 -10.52
C ALA A 528 43.32 14.32 -11.33
N SER A 529 43.64 13.20 -11.99
CA SER A 529 42.64 12.44 -12.73
C SER A 529 41.64 11.86 -11.75
N VAL A 530 40.37 12.25 -11.87
CA VAL A 530 39.29 11.84 -10.98
C VAL A 530 38.40 10.83 -11.70
N ARG A 531 38.07 9.72 -11.04
CA ARG A 531 37.14 8.73 -11.58
C ARG A 531 35.70 9.22 -11.47
N VAL A 532 35.00 9.27 -12.60
CA VAL A 532 33.54 9.40 -12.68
C VAL A 532 32.96 7.99 -12.71
N GLY A 533 32.52 7.51 -11.55
CA GLY A 533 31.99 6.15 -11.38
C GLY A 533 30.58 6.09 -10.83
N GLU A 534 30.02 7.20 -10.36
CA GLU A 534 28.71 7.26 -9.70
C GLU A 534 28.00 8.56 -10.06
N LEU A 535 26.69 8.47 -10.29
CA LEU A 535 25.78 9.59 -10.49
C LEU A 535 24.90 9.78 -9.25
N ALA A 536 24.67 11.02 -8.86
CA ALA A 536 23.77 11.39 -7.77
C ALA A 536 22.44 11.92 -8.33
N VAL A 537 21.33 11.41 -7.79
CA VAL A 537 20.00 11.96 -7.99
C VAL A 537 19.70 12.89 -6.83
N LEU A 538 19.56 14.17 -7.13
CA LEU A 538 19.42 15.26 -6.17
C LEU A 538 17.97 15.77 -6.13
N SER A 539 17.53 16.17 -4.95
CA SER A 539 16.28 16.93 -4.79
C SER A 539 16.40 17.99 -3.69
N ARG A 540 15.62 19.05 -3.79
CA ARG A 540 15.41 20.03 -2.71
C ARG A 540 13.93 20.11 -2.35
N ARG A 541 13.67 20.20 -1.05
CA ARG A 541 12.32 20.33 -0.47
C ARG A 541 12.18 21.71 0.19
N GLY A 542 11.11 22.45 -0.11
CA GLY A 542 10.92 23.84 0.35
C GLY A 542 12.05 24.77 -0.11
N ASP A 543 12.57 25.58 0.81
CA ASP A 543 13.73 26.45 0.58
C ASP A 543 15.06 25.81 1.00
N GLY A 544 15.04 24.51 1.31
CA GLY A 544 16.22 23.75 1.70
C GLY A 544 17.22 23.51 0.55
N PRO A 545 18.42 22.98 0.87
CA PRO A 545 19.44 22.66 -0.11
C PRO A 545 19.07 21.45 -0.97
N MET A 546 19.76 21.31 -2.11
CA MET A 546 19.82 20.06 -2.87
C MET A 546 20.54 19.00 -2.04
N GLN A 547 19.87 17.87 -1.84
CA GLN A 547 20.39 16.72 -1.12
C GLN A 547 20.34 15.49 -2.01
N VAL A 548 21.31 14.59 -1.83
CA VAL A 548 21.32 13.29 -2.49
C VAL A 548 20.14 12.47 -1.98
N ARG A 549 19.36 11.92 -2.90
CA ARG A 549 18.25 10.99 -2.61
C ARG A 549 18.56 9.58 -3.05
N ALA A 550 19.33 9.43 -4.12
CA ALA A 550 19.83 8.14 -4.56
C ALA A 550 21.16 8.31 -5.29
N THR A 551 21.93 7.24 -5.38
CA THR A 551 23.11 7.16 -6.24
C THR A 551 23.00 5.98 -7.19
N VAL A 552 23.61 6.11 -8.38
CA VAL A 552 23.61 5.10 -9.46
C VAL A 552 25.04 4.91 -9.95
N ASP A 553 25.56 3.70 -9.88
CA ASP A 553 26.91 3.34 -10.28
C ASP A 553 27.01 3.13 -11.80
N LEU A 554 28.01 3.76 -12.42
CA LEU A 554 28.34 3.56 -13.83
C LEU A 554 28.98 2.18 -14.05
N GLY A 555 28.66 1.53 -15.16
CA GLY A 555 29.14 0.22 -15.58
C GLY A 555 28.37 -0.96 -14.99
N THR A 556 27.80 -0.83 -13.78
CA THR A 556 26.96 -1.88 -13.17
C THR A 556 25.48 -1.54 -13.22
N GLY A 557 25.12 -0.25 -13.18
CA GLY A 557 23.73 0.19 -13.00
C GLY A 557 23.18 -0.08 -11.60
N SER A 558 24.02 -0.52 -10.64
CA SER A 558 23.59 -0.67 -9.25
C SER A 558 23.20 0.69 -8.69
N TRP A 559 22.10 0.77 -7.95
CA TRP A 559 21.66 2.02 -7.36
C TRP A 559 21.20 1.80 -5.92
N ARG A 560 21.29 2.86 -5.11
CA ARG A 560 20.93 2.85 -3.69
C ARG A 560 20.24 4.13 -3.28
N TRP A 561 19.22 4.01 -2.43
CA TRP A 561 18.62 5.17 -1.76
C TRP A 561 19.59 5.74 -0.73
N ALA A 562 19.67 7.07 -0.66
CA ALA A 562 20.38 7.75 0.42
C ALA A 562 19.60 7.61 1.73
N GLN A 563 20.30 7.40 2.84
CA GLN A 563 19.67 7.45 4.17
C GLN A 563 19.28 8.89 4.48
N GLU A 564 18.00 9.11 4.81
CA GLU A 564 17.57 10.40 5.37
C GLU A 564 18.07 10.47 6.83
N PRO A 565 18.63 11.61 7.28
CA PRO A 565 19.02 11.76 8.67
C PRO A 565 17.78 11.61 9.55
N GLU A 566 17.76 10.57 10.40
CA GLU A 566 16.74 10.40 11.43
C GLU A 566 16.80 11.62 12.37
N PRO A 567 15.66 12.21 12.76
CA PRO A 567 15.66 13.19 13.83
C PRO A 567 16.26 12.53 15.08
N GLU A 568 17.29 13.16 15.65
CA GLU A 568 17.96 12.71 16.87
C GLU A 568 16.90 12.28 17.91
N PRO A 569 16.91 11.02 18.38
CA PRO A 569 16.01 10.60 19.45
C PRO A 569 16.39 11.39 20.69
N GLY A 570 15.52 12.30 21.13
CA GLY A 570 15.72 13.09 22.34
C GLY A 570 16.05 12.16 23.53
N PRO A 571 17.26 12.24 24.12
CA PRO A 571 17.69 11.29 25.13
C PRO A 571 16.98 11.56 26.46
N ALA A 572 16.61 10.48 27.18
CA ALA A 572 16.35 10.29 28.62
C ALA A 572 15.61 11.36 29.48
N ALA A 573 15.73 12.66 29.19
CA ALA A 573 15.05 13.77 29.86
C ALA A 573 13.51 13.75 29.71
N LEU A 574 12.96 12.94 28.79
CA LEU A 574 11.53 12.77 28.60
C LEU A 574 10.84 12.01 29.74
N HIS A 575 11.55 11.13 30.48
CA HIS A 575 10.92 10.31 31.51
C HIS A 575 10.69 11.10 32.82
N GLU A 576 11.66 11.92 33.23
CA GLU A 576 11.52 12.83 34.38
C GLU A 576 10.50 13.94 34.10
N ALA A 577 10.54 14.54 32.90
CA ALA A 577 9.56 15.55 32.49
C ALA A 577 8.14 14.97 32.32
N ALA A 578 7.99 13.70 31.91
CA ALA A 578 6.68 13.05 31.82
C ALA A 578 6.10 12.75 33.21
N SER A 579 6.91 12.27 34.16
CA SER A 579 6.48 12.01 35.54
C SER A 579 6.05 13.30 36.25
N ALA A 580 6.81 14.39 36.07
CA ALA A 580 6.45 15.72 36.59
C ALA A 580 5.13 16.24 35.98
N ARG A 581 4.93 16.11 34.66
CA ARG A 581 3.70 16.52 33.97
C ARG A 581 2.48 15.66 34.35
N ASP A 582 2.68 14.38 34.67
CA ASP A 582 1.60 13.52 35.15
C ASP A 582 1.16 13.93 36.57
N ALA A 583 2.10 14.34 37.42
CA ALA A 583 1.79 14.90 38.75
C ALA A 583 1.06 16.26 38.63
N GLU A 584 1.51 17.14 37.73
CA GLU A 584 0.84 18.42 37.42
C GLU A 584 -0.59 18.21 36.91
N ALA A 585 -0.81 17.23 36.02
CA ALA A 585 -2.14 16.87 35.55
C ALA A 585 -3.06 16.40 36.68
N GLY A 586 -2.53 15.62 37.63
CA GLY A 586 -3.26 15.20 38.82
C GLY A 586 -3.65 16.36 39.73
N PHE A 587 -2.72 17.29 39.99
CA PHE A 587 -2.99 18.49 40.78
C PHE A 587 -4.03 19.40 40.13
N LEU A 588 -3.92 19.62 38.81
CA LEU A 588 -4.89 20.42 38.06
C LEU A 588 -6.28 19.78 38.02
N THR A 589 -6.35 18.45 37.87
CA THR A 589 -7.62 17.70 37.95
C THR A 589 -8.26 17.87 39.32
N ALA A 590 -7.49 17.76 40.41
CA ALA A 590 -7.99 17.93 41.77
C ALA A 590 -8.51 19.35 42.02
N ARG A 591 -7.79 20.38 41.56
CA ARG A 591 -8.24 21.79 41.65
C ARG A 591 -9.53 22.05 40.89
N ILE A 592 -9.66 21.51 39.68
CA ILE A 592 -10.89 21.63 38.88
C ILE A 592 -12.05 20.88 39.56
N ALA A 593 -11.79 19.71 40.15
CA ALA A 593 -12.79 18.95 40.90
C ALA A 593 -13.26 19.70 42.16
N GLU A 594 -12.35 20.33 42.90
CA GLU A 594 -12.68 21.15 44.07
C GLU A 594 -13.54 22.37 43.70
N ALA A 595 -13.20 23.04 42.59
CA ALA A 595 -13.98 24.16 42.06
C ALA A 595 -15.42 23.79 41.63
N LEU A 596 -15.61 22.51 41.30
CA LEU A 596 -16.87 21.91 40.87
C LEU A 596 -17.38 20.90 41.90
N GLY A 597 -17.16 21.17 43.19
CA GLY A 597 -17.44 20.25 44.30
C GLY A 597 -18.91 19.91 44.53
N ASP A 598 -19.84 20.51 43.78
CA ASP A 598 -21.25 20.15 43.71
C ASP A 598 -21.53 18.96 42.77
N GLY A 599 -20.55 18.50 42.00
CA GLY A 599 -20.65 17.31 41.16
C GLY A 599 -19.40 16.44 41.16
N VAL A 600 -19.18 15.71 40.07
CA VAL A 600 -18.06 14.76 39.92
C VAL A 600 -17.28 15.04 38.65
N VAL A 601 -15.97 15.22 38.77
CA VAL A 601 -15.06 15.40 37.64
C VAL A 601 -14.32 14.11 37.35
N HIS A 602 -14.55 13.55 36.17
CA HIS A 602 -13.91 12.33 35.70
C HIS A 602 -12.74 12.64 34.76
N LEU A 603 -11.58 12.07 35.06
CA LEU A 603 -10.51 11.94 34.06
C LEU A 603 -10.96 11.01 32.94
N ALA A 604 -10.70 11.37 31.68
CA ALA A 604 -11.03 10.59 30.50
C ALA A 604 -9.79 10.35 29.60
N GLY A 605 -10.01 9.74 28.44
CA GLY A 605 -9.02 9.66 27.37
C GLY A 605 -7.73 8.90 27.74
N SER A 606 -6.62 9.31 27.13
CA SER A 606 -5.35 8.58 27.22
C SER A 606 -4.73 8.54 28.62
N ARG A 607 -5.01 9.56 29.43
CA ARG A 607 -4.56 9.64 30.82
C ARG A 607 -5.33 8.67 31.70
N ARG A 608 -6.66 8.59 31.55
CA ARG A 608 -7.48 7.57 32.24
C ARG A 608 -7.07 6.15 31.85
N MET A 609 -6.75 5.92 30.56
CA MET A 609 -6.26 4.63 30.06
C MET A 609 -4.85 4.26 30.55
N GLY A 610 -4.05 5.24 31.01
CA GLY A 610 -2.65 5.03 31.40
C GLY A 610 -1.66 4.97 30.23
N CYS A 611 -2.08 5.37 29.03
CA CYS A 611 -1.29 5.33 27.79
C CYS A 611 -1.07 6.73 27.17
N ALA A 612 -1.08 7.77 28.00
CA ALA A 612 -0.73 9.12 27.61
C ALA A 612 0.73 9.22 27.15
N LEU A 613 0.97 10.00 26.10
CA LEU A 613 2.30 10.40 25.66
C LEU A 613 2.75 11.64 26.45
N PRO A 614 4.07 11.93 26.52
CA PRO A 614 4.55 13.18 27.10
C PRO A 614 3.89 14.39 26.44
N GLY A 615 3.30 15.28 27.25
CA GLY A 615 2.57 16.46 26.76
C GLY A 615 1.19 16.16 26.14
N ALA A 616 0.61 14.98 26.37
CA ALA A 616 -0.78 14.73 26.02
C ALA A 616 -1.74 15.57 26.86
N ASP A 617 -2.81 16.00 26.19
CA ASP A 617 -3.91 16.82 26.71
C ASP A 617 -4.56 16.20 27.96
N LEU A 618 -5.23 17.04 28.75
CA LEU A 618 -6.00 16.66 29.91
C LEU A 618 -7.49 16.66 29.58
N ASP A 619 -8.03 15.48 29.28
CA ASP A 619 -9.45 15.27 28.99
C ASP A 619 -10.25 15.07 30.28
N LEU A 620 -11.21 15.96 30.55
CA LEU A 620 -12.08 15.93 31.73
C LEU A 620 -13.56 15.94 31.34
N VAL A 621 -14.37 15.15 32.06
CA VAL A 621 -15.84 15.17 31.96
C VAL A 621 -16.42 15.48 33.35
N ALA A 622 -17.01 16.65 33.52
CA ALA A 622 -17.69 17.06 34.74
C ALA A 622 -19.18 16.72 34.66
N ALA A 623 -19.66 15.86 35.56
CA ALA A 623 -21.07 15.59 35.80
C ALA A 623 -21.55 16.50 36.93
N LEU A 624 -22.42 17.46 36.64
CA LEU A 624 -22.90 18.46 37.60
C LEU A 624 -24.43 18.37 37.76
N PRO A 625 -24.98 18.55 38.97
CA PRO A 625 -26.40 18.38 39.24
C PRO A 625 -27.25 19.49 38.61
N GLY A 626 -28.53 19.19 38.35
CA GLY A 626 -29.52 20.18 37.92
C GLY A 626 -29.27 20.74 36.52
N THR A 627 -29.53 22.04 36.33
CA THR A 627 -29.25 22.77 35.08
C THR A 627 -27.99 23.61 35.25
N VAL A 628 -27.06 23.49 34.30
CA VAL A 628 -25.72 24.08 34.44
C VAL A 628 -25.50 25.19 33.41
N GLY A 629 -25.17 26.39 33.88
CA GLY A 629 -24.73 27.50 33.03
C GLY A 629 -23.24 27.42 32.75
N ILE A 630 -22.84 27.29 31.48
CA ILE A 630 -21.40 27.21 31.11
C ILE A 630 -20.61 28.46 31.49
N ALA A 631 -21.25 29.63 31.52
CA ALA A 631 -20.65 30.88 31.96
C ALA A 631 -20.28 30.84 33.46
N GLU A 632 -21.13 30.25 34.29
CA GLU A 632 -20.88 30.07 35.73
C GLU A 632 -19.74 29.10 35.95
N VAL A 633 -19.73 27.96 35.24
CA VAL A 633 -18.61 27.01 35.28
C VAL A 633 -17.30 27.72 34.90
N ARG A 634 -17.32 28.54 33.84
CA ARG A 634 -16.14 29.30 33.41
C ARG A 634 -15.63 30.25 34.50
N GLU A 635 -16.52 30.94 35.21
CA GLU A 635 -16.14 31.83 36.32
C GLU A 635 -15.51 31.05 37.48
N ARG A 636 -16.10 29.91 37.86
CA ARG A 636 -15.53 29.01 38.88
C ARG A 636 -14.14 28.50 38.49
N ILE A 637 -13.96 28.08 37.22
CA ILE A 637 -12.65 27.64 36.70
C ILE A 637 -11.64 28.79 36.66
N ALA A 638 -12.04 29.99 36.24
CA ALA A 638 -11.16 31.16 36.23
C ALA A 638 -10.69 31.55 37.63
N ALA A 639 -11.56 31.43 38.64
CA ALA A 639 -11.20 31.67 40.03
C ALA A 639 -10.28 30.58 40.59
N ALA A 640 -10.54 29.32 40.24
CA ALA A 640 -9.77 28.17 40.73
C ALA A 640 -8.41 28.01 40.03
N VAL A 641 -8.28 28.47 38.78
CA VAL A 641 -7.08 28.38 37.95
C VAL A 641 -6.77 29.76 37.34
N PRO A 642 -6.35 30.75 38.16
CA PRO A 642 -6.09 32.11 37.70
C PRO A 642 -4.93 32.21 36.68
N GLU A 643 -4.03 31.22 36.67
CA GLU A 643 -2.94 31.09 35.70
C GLU A 643 -3.37 30.51 34.34
N ALA A 644 -4.66 30.19 34.15
CA ALA A 644 -5.17 29.61 32.92
C ALA A 644 -5.06 30.58 31.74
N GLU A 645 -4.40 30.14 30.68
CA GLU A 645 -4.31 30.84 29.40
C GLU A 645 -5.45 30.39 28.47
N GLY A 646 -6.00 31.32 27.69
CA GLY A 646 -6.94 30.99 26.62
C GLY A 646 -8.28 30.39 27.05
N LEU A 647 -8.68 30.53 28.33
CA LEU A 647 -9.94 29.98 28.86
C LEU A 647 -11.16 30.47 28.06
N ARG A 648 -11.81 29.54 27.36
CA ARG A 648 -12.93 29.84 26.46
C ARG A 648 -13.94 28.70 26.35
N GLU A 649 -15.18 29.08 26.01
CA GLU A 649 -16.24 28.13 25.66
C GLU A 649 -16.04 27.56 24.26
N VAL A 650 -16.28 26.25 24.11
CA VAL A 650 -16.26 25.56 22.82
C VAL A 650 -17.59 25.76 22.10
N LYS A 651 -17.61 26.65 21.11
CA LYS A 651 -18.82 26.93 20.30
C LYS A 651 -19.10 25.81 19.30
N GLY A 652 -20.36 25.36 19.21
CA GLY A 652 -20.82 24.38 18.22
C GLY A 652 -20.58 22.91 18.58
N ALA A 653 -20.15 22.61 19.81
CA ALA A 653 -20.09 21.25 20.33
C ALA A 653 -21.49 20.72 20.68
N ARG A 654 -21.69 19.39 20.59
CA ARG A 654 -22.96 18.75 21.00
C ARG A 654 -23.21 18.82 22.51
N VAL A 655 -22.13 18.95 23.28
CA VAL A 655 -22.14 19.07 24.74
C VAL A 655 -21.32 20.31 25.12
N PRO A 656 -21.79 21.17 26.04
CA PRO A 656 -21.04 22.33 26.48
C PRO A 656 -19.67 21.96 27.04
N GLY A 657 -18.70 22.84 26.89
CA GLY A 657 -17.36 22.62 27.41
C GLY A 657 -16.46 23.84 27.35
N LEU A 658 -15.34 23.75 28.06
CA LEU A 658 -14.30 24.76 28.16
C LEU A 658 -12.97 24.21 27.63
N ARG A 659 -12.19 25.10 27.01
CA ARG A 659 -10.79 24.89 26.66
C ARG A 659 -9.91 25.90 27.36
N LEU A 660 -8.80 25.44 27.91
CA LEU A 660 -7.80 26.27 28.57
C LEU A 660 -6.43 25.61 28.49
N ARG A 661 -5.38 26.39 28.73
CA ARG A 661 -4.02 25.90 28.93
C ARG A 661 -3.55 26.28 30.33
N ALA A 662 -3.09 25.31 31.11
CA ALA A 662 -2.56 25.54 32.45
C ALA A 662 -1.48 24.50 32.78
N ALA A 663 -0.46 24.89 33.56
CA ALA A 663 0.70 24.03 33.85
C ALA A 663 1.34 23.41 32.58
N GLY A 664 1.33 24.14 31.46
CA GLY A 664 1.88 23.64 30.19
C GLY A 664 1.06 22.53 29.51
N LEU A 665 -0.15 22.24 29.99
CA LEU A 665 -1.09 21.25 29.44
C LEU A 665 -2.29 21.95 28.79
N ASP A 666 -2.70 21.47 27.62
CA ASP A 666 -4.00 21.78 27.05
C ASP A 666 -5.08 20.95 27.75
N VAL A 667 -6.16 21.60 28.21
CA VAL A 667 -7.24 20.99 28.99
C VAL A 667 -8.56 21.10 28.23
N ASP A 668 -9.20 19.96 27.99
CA ASP A 668 -10.53 19.84 27.40
C ASP A 668 -11.52 19.42 28.50
N LEU A 669 -12.36 20.36 28.96
CA LEU A 669 -13.37 20.13 30.01
C LEU A 669 -14.77 20.09 29.39
N VAL A 670 -15.38 18.90 29.35
CA VAL A 670 -16.78 18.70 28.93
C VAL A 670 -17.69 18.75 30.16
N VAL A 671 -18.83 19.43 30.04
CA VAL A 671 -19.77 19.64 31.15
C VAL A 671 -21.10 18.97 30.83
N VAL A 672 -21.50 18.02 31.67
CA VAL A 672 -22.76 17.27 31.57
C VAL A 672 -23.65 17.63 32.75
N ALA A 673 -24.82 18.18 32.45
CA ALA A 673 -25.88 18.39 33.43
C ALA A 673 -26.63 17.07 33.67
N THR A 674 -26.62 16.58 34.92
CA THR A 674 -27.22 15.27 35.25
C THR A 674 -28.70 15.35 35.63
N GLY A 675 -29.25 16.56 35.77
CA GLY A 675 -30.64 16.75 36.16
C GLY A 675 -30.92 16.13 37.54
N ALA A 676 -31.80 15.13 37.56
CA ALA A 676 -32.18 14.40 38.78
C ALA A 676 -31.29 13.17 39.08
N VAL A 677 -30.43 12.77 38.14
CA VAL A 677 -29.49 11.66 38.35
C VAL A 677 -28.35 12.16 39.24
N ASP A 678 -28.01 11.38 40.26
CA ASP A 678 -26.84 11.62 41.09
C ASP A 678 -25.57 11.71 40.21
N PRO A 679 -24.81 12.82 40.27
CA PRO A 679 -23.53 12.95 39.57
C PRO A 679 -22.60 11.75 39.70
N ALA A 680 -22.57 11.08 40.86
CA ALA A 680 -21.74 9.90 41.08
C ALA A 680 -22.17 8.67 40.24
N GLN A 681 -23.45 8.58 39.88
CA GLN A 681 -24.01 7.50 39.07
C GLN A 681 -24.10 7.85 37.58
N ALA A 682 -23.67 9.06 37.18
CA ALA A 682 -23.90 9.58 35.84
C ALA A 682 -23.29 8.69 34.74
N VAL A 683 -22.09 8.13 34.94
CA VAL A 683 -21.43 7.26 33.95
C VAL A 683 -22.18 5.94 33.75
N GLU A 684 -22.64 5.32 34.83
CA GLU A 684 -23.38 4.05 34.80
C GLU A 684 -24.77 4.25 34.18
N ARG A 685 -25.47 5.31 34.58
CA ARG A 685 -26.83 5.64 34.15
C ARG A 685 -26.87 6.61 32.95
N ARG A 686 -25.77 6.73 32.21
CA ARG A 686 -25.61 7.73 31.13
C ARG A 686 -26.69 7.68 30.05
N ALA A 687 -27.29 6.50 29.82
CA ALA A 687 -28.38 6.32 28.86
C ALA A 687 -29.65 7.11 29.22
N GLU A 688 -29.82 7.46 30.49
CA GLU A 688 -30.97 8.23 31.00
C GLU A 688 -30.81 9.75 30.80
N LEU A 689 -29.59 10.22 30.49
CA LEU A 689 -29.24 11.64 30.41
C LEU A 689 -29.37 12.24 29.01
N GLY A 690 -29.91 11.48 28.06
CA GLY A 690 -30.02 11.86 26.65
C GLY A 690 -28.75 11.56 25.84
N GLU A 691 -28.89 11.55 24.52
CA GLU A 691 -27.85 11.02 23.62
C GLU A 691 -26.52 11.78 23.73
N ALA A 692 -26.55 13.11 23.78
CA ALA A 692 -25.34 13.93 23.82
C ALA A 692 -24.54 13.71 25.12
N ALA A 693 -25.23 13.70 26.27
CA ALA A 693 -24.63 13.39 27.57
C ALA A 693 -24.09 11.95 27.62
N ALA A 694 -24.84 10.99 27.07
CA ALA A 694 -24.43 9.60 26.99
C ALA A 694 -23.13 9.42 26.19
N ILE A 695 -22.95 10.16 25.08
CA ILE A 695 -21.72 10.13 24.29
C ILE A 695 -20.55 10.77 25.07
N ALA A 696 -20.76 11.92 25.72
CA ALA A 696 -19.70 12.55 26.50
C ALA A 696 -19.22 11.67 27.66
N LEU A 697 -20.15 11.08 28.40
CA LEU A 697 -19.85 10.17 29.51
C LEU A 697 -19.25 8.84 29.03
N SER A 698 -19.49 8.42 27.78
CA SER A 698 -18.89 7.19 27.24
C SER A 698 -17.36 7.27 27.22
N ALA A 699 -16.77 8.46 27.06
CA ALA A 699 -15.32 8.62 27.10
C ALA A 699 -14.68 8.12 28.40
N VAL A 700 -15.43 8.14 29.51
CA VAL A 700 -15.01 7.59 30.81
C VAL A 700 -15.13 6.06 30.80
N SER A 701 -16.29 5.53 30.45
CA SER A 701 -16.54 4.08 30.43
C SER A 701 -15.73 3.33 29.35
N ASP A 702 -15.46 3.97 28.21
CA ASP A 702 -14.65 3.43 27.13
C ASP A 702 -13.19 3.25 27.58
N ALA A 703 -12.63 4.25 28.28
CA ALA A 703 -11.28 4.18 28.79
C ALA A 703 -11.13 3.13 29.92
N ASP A 704 -12.15 2.94 30.75
CA ASP A 704 -12.17 1.85 31.74
C ASP A 704 -12.27 0.49 31.06
N ALA A 705 -13.17 0.33 30.08
CA ALA A 705 -13.35 -0.92 29.35
C ALA A 705 -12.08 -1.35 28.61
N VAL A 706 -11.30 -0.43 28.05
CA VAL A 706 -9.98 -0.75 27.43
C VAL A 706 -9.01 -1.31 28.47
N ARG A 707 -8.93 -0.70 29.66
CA ARG A 707 -8.03 -1.15 30.73
C ARG A 707 -8.44 -2.51 31.30
N ASP A 708 -9.73 -2.67 31.57
CA ASP A 708 -10.27 -3.93 32.07
C ASP A 708 -10.11 -5.04 31.02
N PHE A 709 -10.31 -4.72 29.74
CA PHE A 709 -10.07 -5.66 28.64
C PHE A 709 -8.58 -6.02 28.51
N ALA A 710 -7.63 -5.10 28.67
CA ALA A 710 -6.21 -5.46 28.61
C ALA A 710 -5.79 -6.40 29.76
N GLY A 711 -6.44 -6.29 30.92
CA GLY A 711 -6.14 -7.06 32.12
C GLY A 711 -5.27 -6.28 33.11
N ARG A 712 -5.62 -6.32 34.40
CA ARG A 712 -4.96 -5.52 35.45
C ARG A 712 -3.49 -5.90 35.66
N ASP A 713 -3.18 -7.18 35.47
CA ASP A 713 -1.83 -7.76 35.52
C ASP A 713 -0.97 -7.39 34.29
N ARG A 714 -1.62 -7.07 33.16
CA ARG A 714 -0.96 -6.76 31.88
C ARG A 714 -0.93 -5.26 31.57
N GLN A 715 -1.34 -4.40 32.51
CA GLN A 715 -1.47 -2.96 32.32
C GLN A 715 -0.17 -2.28 31.88
N THR A 716 0.99 -2.71 32.41
CA THR A 716 2.30 -2.16 32.02
C THR A 716 2.64 -2.49 30.56
N ALA A 717 2.36 -3.72 30.12
CA ALA A 717 2.58 -4.16 28.75
C ALA A 717 1.67 -3.39 27.77
N PHE A 718 0.39 -3.24 28.13
CA PHE A 718 -0.57 -2.43 27.38
C PHE A 718 -0.12 -0.97 27.26
N ALA A 719 0.21 -0.31 28.38
CA ALA A 719 0.64 1.08 28.37
C ALA A 719 1.90 1.29 27.53
N GLY A 720 2.86 0.36 27.63
CA GLY A 720 4.09 0.38 26.84
C GLY A 720 3.85 0.22 25.35
N LEU A 721 3.01 -0.75 24.93
CA LEU A 721 2.66 -0.97 23.53
C LEU A 721 1.87 0.21 22.96
N ALA A 722 0.81 0.63 23.66
CA ALA A 722 -0.07 1.70 23.21
C ALA A 722 0.68 3.03 23.02
N ARG A 723 1.63 3.37 23.91
CA ARG A 723 2.48 4.57 23.73
C ARG A 723 3.36 4.45 22.49
N GLN A 724 4.01 3.31 22.27
CA GLN A 724 4.87 3.10 21.09
C GLN A 724 4.07 3.20 19.79
N VAL A 725 2.92 2.52 19.71
CA VAL A 725 2.02 2.55 18.55
C VAL A 725 1.47 3.95 18.29
N LYS A 726 1.04 4.67 19.33
CA LYS A 726 0.55 6.05 19.17
C LYS A 726 1.65 7.01 18.72
N ALA A 727 2.86 6.88 19.26
CA ALA A 727 4.01 7.67 18.83
C ALA A 727 4.33 7.40 17.36
N TRP A 728 4.34 6.13 16.96
CA TRP A 728 4.49 5.71 15.57
C TRP A 728 3.37 6.30 14.69
N ALA A 729 2.10 6.10 15.03
CA ALA A 729 0.97 6.60 14.25
C ALA A 729 1.01 8.13 14.08
N ARG A 730 1.41 8.87 15.12
CA ARG A 730 1.66 10.32 15.05
C ARG A 730 2.79 10.69 14.09
N SER A 731 3.90 9.93 14.12
CA SER A 731 5.02 10.14 13.19
C SER A 731 4.67 9.85 11.73
N ARG A 732 3.64 9.03 11.49
CA ARG A 732 3.11 8.71 10.15
C ARG A 732 1.95 9.60 9.71
N GLY A 733 1.44 10.48 10.56
CA GLY A 733 0.27 11.32 10.28
C GLY A 733 -1.08 10.60 10.39
N LEU A 734 -1.11 9.38 10.96
CA LEU A 734 -2.29 8.51 11.02
C LEU A 734 -3.17 8.74 12.27
N ASP A 735 -2.63 9.37 13.32
CA ASP A 735 -3.33 9.61 14.60
C ASP A 735 -4.04 10.98 14.60
N SER A 736 -5.13 11.11 13.83
CA SER A 736 -5.94 12.34 13.81
C SER A 736 -7.30 12.20 13.10
N ALA A 737 -8.38 12.04 13.86
CA ALA A 737 -9.74 11.93 13.30
C ALA A 737 -10.19 13.13 12.41
N PRO A 738 -9.91 14.40 12.76
CA PRO A 738 -10.28 15.53 11.89
C PRO A 738 -9.58 15.52 10.53
N PHE A 739 -8.42 14.86 10.43
CA PHE A 739 -7.62 14.73 9.20
C PHE A 739 -7.82 13.37 8.52
N GLY A 740 -8.89 12.65 8.87
CA GLY A 740 -9.25 11.34 8.32
C GLY A 740 -8.66 10.15 9.07
N GLY A 741 -7.61 10.36 9.87
CA GLY A 741 -6.90 9.36 10.67
C GLY A 741 -7.73 8.59 11.70
N LEU A 742 -7.12 7.57 12.30
CA LEU A 742 -7.71 6.84 13.43
C LEU A 742 -7.63 7.72 14.69
N PRO A 743 -8.66 7.71 15.57
CA PRO A 743 -8.60 8.40 16.85
C PRO A 743 -7.72 7.61 17.84
N GLY A 744 -7.21 8.30 18.86
CA GLY A 744 -6.36 7.67 19.89
C GLY A 744 -7.00 6.47 20.61
N VAL A 745 -8.33 6.45 20.74
CA VAL A 745 -9.06 5.30 21.33
C VAL A 745 -9.01 4.07 20.43
N ALA A 746 -9.02 4.22 19.10
CA ALA A 746 -8.92 3.10 18.17
C ALA A 746 -7.54 2.44 18.30
N TRP A 747 -6.46 3.23 18.34
CA TRP A 747 -5.12 2.70 18.60
C TRP A 747 -5.00 1.97 19.94
N ALA A 748 -5.68 2.47 20.98
CA ALA A 748 -5.73 1.82 22.28
C ALA A 748 -6.49 0.48 22.24
N VAL A 749 -7.61 0.41 21.51
CA VAL A 749 -8.37 -0.84 21.28
C VAL A 749 -7.50 -1.88 20.57
N LEU A 750 -6.80 -1.49 19.50
CA LEU A 750 -5.88 -2.37 18.77
C LEU A 750 -4.77 -2.91 19.69
N ALA A 751 -4.14 -2.02 20.49
CA ALA A 751 -3.09 -2.42 21.41
C ALA A 751 -3.60 -3.31 22.55
N ALA A 752 -4.76 -3.01 23.14
CA ALA A 752 -5.36 -3.81 24.21
C ALA A 752 -5.69 -5.23 23.73
N ARG A 753 -6.19 -5.35 22.50
CA ARG A 753 -6.46 -6.65 21.86
C ARG A 753 -5.19 -7.46 21.64
N THR A 754 -4.14 -6.85 21.08
CA THR A 754 -2.84 -7.51 20.95
C THR A 754 -2.29 -7.99 22.30
N VAL A 755 -2.36 -7.17 23.36
CA VAL A 755 -1.85 -7.54 24.69
C VAL A 755 -2.63 -8.69 25.33
N ARG A 756 -3.95 -8.70 25.16
CA ARG A 756 -4.84 -9.73 25.72
C ARG A 756 -4.69 -11.07 24.99
N GLU A 757 -4.57 -11.04 23.67
CA GLU A 757 -4.53 -12.23 22.82
C GLU A 757 -3.12 -12.83 22.72
N ALA A 758 -2.08 -12.02 22.87
CA ALA A 758 -0.69 -12.49 22.89
C ALA A 758 -0.33 -13.23 24.18
N ALA A 759 0.58 -14.20 24.07
CA ALA A 759 1.26 -14.81 25.22
C ALA A 759 2.07 -13.77 26.02
N ASP A 760 2.77 -14.20 27.08
CA ASP A 760 3.64 -13.32 27.86
C ASP A 760 4.93 -12.95 27.10
N LEU A 761 4.77 -12.11 26.07
CA LEU A 761 5.81 -11.68 25.16
C LEU A 761 6.61 -10.51 25.74
N SER A 762 7.90 -10.44 25.39
CA SER A 762 8.74 -9.27 25.63
C SER A 762 8.17 -8.02 24.92
N PRO A 763 8.47 -6.78 25.38
CA PRO A 763 7.98 -5.56 24.73
C PRO A 763 8.28 -5.47 23.22
N ALA A 764 9.46 -5.93 22.79
CA ALA A 764 9.83 -5.93 21.38
C ALA A 764 9.06 -6.98 20.57
N ALA A 765 8.83 -8.17 21.13
CA ALA A 765 8.03 -9.21 20.47
C ALA A 765 6.55 -8.81 20.38
N LEU A 766 6.00 -8.22 21.45
CA LEU A 766 4.64 -7.71 21.48
C LEU A 766 4.40 -6.59 20.44
N LEU A 767 5.42 -5.77 20.21
CA LEU A 767 5.40 -4.75 19.17
C LEU A 767 5.38 -5.35 17.76
N ARG A 768 6.17 -6.39 17.50
CA ARG A 768 6.13 -7.13 16.22
C ARG A 768 4.78 -7.81 16.01
N GLU A 769 4.24 -8.42 17.06
CA GLU A 769 2.92 -9.06 17.05
C GLU A 769 1.82 -8.06 16.67
N PHE A 770 1.87 -6.84 17.24
CA PHE A 770 0.95 -5.77 16.88
C PHE A 770 0.99 -5.47 15.38
N PHE A 771 2.17 -5.14 14.84
CA PHE A 771 2.27 -4.76 13.43
C PHE A 771 1.95 -5.92 12.49
N GLY A 772 2.35 -7.15 12.83
CA GLY A 772 2.03 -8.34 12.03
C GLY A 772 0.53 -8.64 12.00
N THR A 773 -0.12 -8.59 13.17
CA THR A 773 -1.58 -8.82 13.29
C THR A 773 -2.35 -7.79 12.47
N TRP A 774 -2.08 -6.49 12.68
CA TRP A 774 -2.87 -5.43 12.08
C TRP A 774 -2.52 -5.15 10.62
N ALA A 775 -1.30 -5.46 10.17
CA ALA A 775 -0.96 -5.44 8.75
C ALA A 775 -1.72 -6.52 7.95
N ALA A 776 -1.98 -7.67 8.56
CA ALA A 776 -2.68 -8.79 7.95
C ALA A 776 -4.21 -8.78 8.19
N TRP A 777 -4.72 -7.80 8.95
CA TRP A 777 -6.14 -7.74 9.33
C TRP A 777 -7.03 -7.41 8.13
N ASP A 778 -8.13 -8.15 7.97
CA ASP A 778 -9.20 -7.76 7.03
C ASP A 778 -9.99 -6.61 7.65
N TRP A 779 -9.71 -5.38 7.21
CA TRP A 779 -10.34 -4.17 7.75
C TRP A 779 -11.86 -4.07 7.54
N ARG A 780 -12.44 -4.99 6.75
CA ARG A 780 -13.90 -5.17 6.65
C ARG A 780 -14.48 -5.85 7.89
N ASP A 781 -13.69 -6.63 8.62
CA ASP A 781 -14.10 -7.25 9.87
C ASP A 781 -14.00 -6.22 11.01
N PRO A 782 -15.12 -5.91 11.69
CA PRO A 782 -15.11 -4.95 12.79
C PRO A 782 -14.20 -5.38 13.93
N VAL A 783 -13.39 -4.45 14.42
CA VAL A 783 -12.58 -4.64 15.63
C VAL A 783 -13.41 -4.23 16.85
N THR A 784 -13.60 -5.17 17.79
CA THR A 784 -14.39 -4.98 19.01
C THR A 784 -13.68 -5.58 20.23
N LEU A 785 -13.91 -5.00 21.42
CA LEU A 785 -13.49 -5.57 22.71
C LEU A 785 -14.60 -6.41 23.37
N THR A 786 -15.83 -6.35 22.86
CA THR A 786 -16.96 -7.15 23.36
C THR A 786 -17.13 -8.40 22.50
N PRO A 787 -17.25 -9.62 23.08
CA PRO A 787 -17.51 -10.81 22.29
C PRO A 787 -18.86 -10.70 21.56
N PRO A 788 -18.98 -11.23 20.33
CA PRO A 788 -20.26 -11.26 19.64
C PRO A 788 -21.27 -12.04 20.49
N ALA A 789 -22.41 -11.43 20.79
CA ALA A 789 -23.47 -12.13 21.54
C ALA A 789 -23.84 -13.42 20.78
N SER A 790 -23.87 -14.54 21.50
CA SER A 790 -24.07 -15.91 20.99
C SER A 790 -25.41 -16.18 20.25
N SER A 791 -26.15 -15.18 19.75
CA SER A 791 -27.46 -15.41 19.13
C SER A 791 -27.87 -14.42 18.04
N ALA A 792 -26.93 -13.70 17.43
CA ALA A 792 -27.23 -12.97 16.20
C ALA A 792 -26.14 -13.24 15.18
N THR A 793 -26.52 -13.86 14.06
CA THR A 793 -25.84 -13.68 12.78
C THR A 793 -25.49 -12.20 12.67
N PRO A 794 -24.24 -11.80 12.38
CA PRO A 794 -23.95 -10.38 12.18
C PRO A 794 -24.92 -9.90 11.10
N PRO A 795 -25.76 -8.87 11.36
CA PRO A 795 -26.62 -8.34 10.32
C PRO A 795 -25.71 -8.03 9.14
N ALA A 796 -26.07 -8.56 7.96
CA ALA A 796 -25.43 -8.21 6.71
C ALA A 796 -25.71 -6.72 6.47
N HIS A 797 -24.89 -5.85 7.06
CA HIS A 797 -24.94 -4.42 6.82
C HIS A 797 -24.27 -4.16 5.47
N PRO A 798 -24.99 -3.62 4.47
CA PRO A 798 -24.47 -3.47 3.11
C PRO A 798 -23.32 -2.45 2.98
N ASP A 799 -23.07 -1.62 3.99
CA ASP A 799 -22.13 -0.49 3.93
C ASP A 799 -21.25 -0.43 5.19
N LEU A 800 -20.33 -1.38 5.40
CA LEU A 800 -19.33 -1.24 6.44
C LEU A 800 -18.29 -0.18 6.03
N ASP A 801 -17.93 0.70 6.98
CA ASP A 801 -16.85 1.66 6.79
C ASP A 801 -15.56 0.93 6.34
N PRO A 802 -14.70 1.54 5.50
CA PRO A 802 -13.45 0.94 5.04
C PRO A 802 -12.53 0.41 6.14
N VAL A 803 -12.63 1.01 7.34
CA VAL A 803 -12.03 0.54 8.59
C VAL A 803 -13.08 0.70 9.68
N THR A 804 -13.43 -0.40 10.36
CA THR A 804 -14.40 -0.38 11.47
C THR A 804 -13.75 -0.77 12.80
N VAL A 805 -13.51 0.21 13.67
CA VAL A 805 -13.14 -0.02 15.08
C VAL A 805 -14.26 0.48 15.97
N LEU A 806 -14.80 -0.38 16.81
CA LEU A 806 -15.93 -0.07 17.67
C LEU A 806 -15.49 0.55 19.01
N THR A 807 -16.30 1.46 19.54
CA THR A 807 -16.13 1.96 20.90
C THR A 807 -16.23 0.81 21.92
N PRO A 808 -15.37 0.78 22.95
CA PRO A 808 -15.31 -0.31 23.92
C PRO A 808 -16.58 -0.60 24.71
N SER A 809 -17.35 0.44 25.07
CA SER A 809 -18.51 0.32 25.95
C SER A 809 -19.84 0.47 25.19
N ALA A 810 -20.88 -0.25 25.65
CA ALA A 810 -22.19 -0.23 25.02
C ALA A 810 -22.91 1.13 25.21
N PRO A 811 -23.74 1.59 24.25
CA PRO A 811 -23.92 1.03 22.91
C PRO A 811 -22.68 1.29 22.04
N ALA A 812 -22.13 0.22 21.47
CA ALA A 812 -20.92 0.27 20.65
C ALA A 812 -21.19 0.99 19.32
N ARG A 813 -20.26 1.85 18.89
CA ARG A 813 -20.36 2.64 17.64
C ARG A 813 -19.02 2.63 16.93
N SER A 814 -19.01 2.78 15.60
CA SER A 814 -17.78 3.00 14.85
C SER A 814 -17.13 4.32 15.28
N CYS A 815 -15.87 4.25 15.75
CA CYS A 815 -15.04 5.44 16.01
C CYS A 815 -14.13 5.81 14.82
N THR A 816 -14.30 5.12 13.69
CA THR A 816 -13.47 5.26 12.48
C THR A 816 -14.26 5.63 11.24
N THR A 817 -15.50 6.12 11.37
CA THR A 817 -16.36 6.61 10.27
C THR A 817 -15.73 7.67 9.36
N GLN A 818 -14.64 8.32 9.80
CA GLN A 818 -13.86 9.27 9.00
C GLN A 818 -12.87 8.61 8.03
N VAL A 819 -12.59 7.33 8.20
CA VAL A 819 -11.52 6.62 7.48
C VAL A 819 -12.06 6.19 6.12
N GLY A 820 -11.63 6.87 5.06
CA GLY A 820 -11.96 6.49 3.68
C GLY A 820 -11.06 5.37 3.13
N PRO A 821 -11.39 4.80 1.94
CA PRO A 821 -10.63 3.70 1.34
C PRO A 821 -9.15 4.01 1.11
N GLY A 822 -8.83 5.21 0.62
CA GLY A 822 -7.43 5.60 0.40
C GLY A 822 -6.59 5.63 1.68
N LEU A 823 -7.20 5.98 2.82
CA LEU A 823 -6.51 5.95 4.11
C LEU A 823 -6.43 4.54 4.68
N ARG A 824 -7.43 3.67 4.47
CA ARG A 824 -7.33 2.23 4.76
C ARG A 824 -6.10 1.63 4.07
N ASP A 825 -5.90 1.95 2.80
CA ASP A 825 -4.76 1.43 2.02
C ASP A 825 -3.42 1.99 2.51
N LEU A 826 -3.39 3.28 2.90
CA LEU A 826 -2.22 3.87 3.54
C LEU A 826 -1.92 3.21 4.90
N LEU A 827 -2.94 2.98 5.73
CA LEU A 827 -2.83 2.31 7.02
C LEU A 827 -2.21 0.92 6.87
N GLY A 828 -2.76 0.10 5.96
CA GLY A 828 -2.23 -1.23 5.67
C GLY A 828 -0.77 -1.19 5.20
N ARG A 829 -0.43 -0.31 4.25
CA ARG A 829 0.94 -0.13 3.76
C ARG A 829 1.92 0.30 4.86
N GLU A 830 1.54 1.22 5.74
CA GLU A 830 2.40 1.69 6.83
C GLU A 830 2.61 0.62 7.91
N LEU A 831 1.55 -0.12 8.28
CA LEU A 831 1.64 -1.23 9.24
C LEU A 831 2.56 -2.33 8.70
N TYR A 832 2.36 -2.73 7.45
CA TYR A 832 3.16 -3.77 6.80
C TYR A 832 4.63 -3.36 6.67
N ARG A 833 4.91 -2.15 6.17
CA ARG A 833 6.28 -1.62 6.06
C ARG A 833 6.98 -1.57 7.42
N THR A 834 6.26 -1.20 8.47
CA THR A 834 6.85 -1.13 9.82
C THR A 834 7.13 -2.53 10.35
N TRP A 835 6.24 -3.49 10.10
CA TRP A 835 6.48 -4.89 10.43
C TRP A 835 7.74 -5.44 9.73
N GLU A 836 7.90 -5.20 8.43
CA GLU A 836 9.10 -5.60 7.66
C GLU A 836 10.39 -5.01 8.23
N LEU A 837 10.38 -3.72 8.60
CA LEU A 837 11.55 -3.05 9.18
C LEU A 837 11.93 -3.64 10.54
N LEU A 838 10.95 -3.99 11.37
CA LEU A 838 11.17 -4.61 12.69
C LEU A 838 11.67 -6.07 12.58
N GLU A 839 11.44 -6.74 11.44
CA GLU A 839 11.98 -8.06 11.11
C GLU A 839 13.41 -7.97 10.53
N ALA A 840 13.67 -6.97 9.69
CA ALA A 840 14.96 -6.83 9.00
C ALA A 840 16.07 -6.24 9.88
N GLU A 841 15.72 -5.27 10.73
CA GLU A 841 16.65 -4.61 11.63
C GLU A 841 16.20 -4.91 13.06
N SER A 842 17.04 -5.53 13.90
CA SER A 842 16.78 -5.69 15.34
C SER A 842 16.85 -4.34 16.09
N ARG A 843 16.17 -3.31 15.57
CA ARG A 843 16.22 -1.92 15.98
C ARG A 843 14.90 -1.47 16.60
N ALA A 844 14.97 -0.38 17.35
CA ALA A 844 13.81 0.32 17.88
C ALA A 844 12.92 0.84 16.74
N LEU A 845 11.64 1.05 17.05
CA LEU A 845 10.66 1.65 16.15
C LEU A 845 11.21 2.95 15.53
N SER A 846 11.33 3.00 14.20
CA SER A 846 11.65 4.27 13.51
C SER A 846 10.44 5.20 13.59
N LEU A 847 10.67 6.36 14.23
CA LEU A 847 9.72 7.46 14.35
C LEU A 847 9.97 8.54 13.28
N GLY A 848 10.82 8.27 12.28
CA GLY A 848 11.04 9.16 11.16
C GLY A 848 9.79 9.27 10.28
N THR A 849 9.50 10.48 9.79
CA THR A 849 8.41 10.71 8.83
C THR A 849 8.59 9.83 7.59
N PRO A 850 7.52 9.22 7.05
CA PRO A 850 7.61 8.55 5.76
C PRO A 850 8.10 9.54 4.66
N PRO A 851 8.71 9.03 3.57
CA PRO A 851 9.20 9.87 2.48
C PRO A 851 8.03 10.39 1.62
N LEU A 852 7.25 11.33 2.14
CA LEU A 852 5.99 11.77 1.54
C LEU A 852 6.17 12.41 0.15
N HIS A 853 7.32 13.03 -0.11
CA HIS A 853 7.68 13.59 -1.41
C HIS A 853 7.87 12.52 -2.50
N ARG A 854 8.12 11.26 -2.13
CA ARG A 854 8.10 10.13 -3.06
C ARG A 854 6.68 9.63 -3.36
N ARG A 855 5.68 10.00 -2.55
CA ARG A 855 4.29 9.53 -2.70
C ARG A 855 3.38 10.52 -3.41
N HIS A 856 3.68 11.81 -3.27
CA HIS A 856 2.80 12.88 -3.70
C HIS A 856 3.47 13.73 -4.76
N ALA A 857 2.90 13.75 -5.96
CA ALA A 857 3.36 14.61 -7.05
C ALA A 857 2.98 16.08 -6.86
N ALA A 858 1.96 16.35 -6.05
CA ALA A 858 1.57 17.69 -5.64
C ALA A 858 0.90 17.69 -4.26
N TRP A 859 0.67 18.91 -3.76
CA TRP A 859 0.09 19.17 -2.45
C TRP A 859 -1.02 20.22 -2.55
N ALA A 860 -2.03 20.08 -1.69
CA ALA A 860 -2.90 21.18 -1.31
C ALA A 860 -2.40 21.78 -0.01
N VAL A 861 -2.04 23.06 -0.03
CA VAL A 861 -1.57 23.81 1.14
C VAL A 861 -2.72 24.63 1.69
N VAL A 862 -3.25 24.21 2.83
CA VAL A 862 -4.32 24.92 3.55
C VAL A 862 -3.70 25.94 4.49
N THR A 863 -3.93 27.21 4.24
CA THR A 863 -3.41 28.33 5.04
C THR A 863 -4.56 29.00 5.78
N VAL A 864 -4.44 29.10 7.10
CA VAL A 864 -5.36 29.82 7.98
C VAL A 864 -4.63 31.04 8.54
N ARG A 865 -5.21 32.23 8.45
CA ARG A 865 -4.64 33.50 8.92
C ARG A 865 -5.71 34.41 9.50
N ALA A 866 -5.40 35.10 10.60
CA ALA A 866 -6.22 36.19 11.13
C ALA A 866 -5.35 37.37 11.59
N ASP A 867 -5.97 38.49 11.95
CA ASP A 867 -5.23 39.68 12.41
C ASP A 867 -4.89 39.61 13.91
N ALA A 868 -5.67 38.86 14.69
CA ALA A 868 -5.50 38.71 16.13
C ALA A 868 -5.43 37.23 16.55
N PRO A 869 -4.62 36.85 17.58
CA PRO A 869 -4.48 35.46 18.02
C PRO A 869 -5.81 34.79 18.41
N ARG A 870 -6.71 35.53 19.05
CA ARG A 870 -8.03 35.00 19.45
C ARG A 870 -8.89 34.65 18.24
N GLU A 871 -8.89 35.51 17.22
CA GLU A 871 -9.63 35.27 15.99
C GLU A 871 -9.03 34.11 15.21
N PHE A 872 -7.70 34.06 15.13
CA PHE A 872 -6.96 32.97 14.48
C PHE A 872 -7.35 31.61 15.05
N GLU A 873 -7.41 31.48 16.38
CA GLU A 873 -7.82 30.25 17.03
C GLU A 873 -9.26 29.83 16.70
N GLU A 874 -10.20 30.78 16.63
CA GLU A 874 -11.59 30.51 16.24
C GLU A 874 -11.66 30.04 14.78
N GLN A 875 -10.96 30.71 13.87
CA GLN A 875 -10.89 30.34 12.45
C GLN A 875 -10.20 28.98 12.25
N LEU A 876 -9.10 28.72 12.98
CA LEU A 876 -8.37 27.46 12.95
C LEU A 876 -9.26 26.30 13.41
N GLY A 877 -10.04 26.48 14.48
CA GLY A 877 -11.00 25.49 14.94
C GLY A 877 -12.05 25.15 13.89
N ARG A 878 -12.61 26.15 13.21
CA ARG A 878 -13.59 25.95 12.11
C ARG A 878 -12.96 25.24 10.91
N ALA A 879 -11.76 25.64 10.50
CA ALA A 879 -11.04 25.02 9.39
C ALA A 879 -10.74 23.53 9.67
N ARG A 880 -10.22 23.22 10.87
CA ARG A 880 -9.97 21.84 11.32
C ARG A 880 -11.26 21.01 11.38
N GLY A 881 -12.36 21.60 11.87
CA GLY A 881 -13.66 20.93 11.93
C GLY A 881 -14.23 20.57 10.55
N ARG A 882 -13.88 21.32 9.50
CA ARG A 882 -14.31 21.05 8.12
C ARG A 882 -13.30 20.24 7.30
N MET A 883 -12.13 19.91 7.83
CA MET A 883 -11.07 19.22 7.08
C MET A 883 -11.56 17.89 6.46
N ARG A 884 -12.34 17.09 7.18
CA ARG A 884 -12.98 15.86 6.66
C ARG A 884 -13.80 16.10 5.38
N ALA A 885 -14.52 17.22 5.30
CA ALA A 885 -15.33 17.54 4.12
C ALA A 885 -14.47 17.86 2.90
N LEU A 886 -13.29 18.48 3.08
CA LEU A 886 -12.33 18.69 2.00
C LEU A 886 -11.78 17.36 1.47
N LEU A 887 -11.44 16.44 2.38
CA LEU A 887 -10.94 15.11 2.01
C LEU A 887 -12.02 14.29 1.29
N GLY A 888 -13.27 14.37 1.74
CA GLY A 888 -14.41 13.78 1.05
C GLY A 888 -14.58 14.33 -0.37
N ALA A 889 -14.54 15.66 -0.54
CA ALA A 889 -14.65 16.28 -1.86
C ALA A 889 -13.51 15.90 -2.83
N LEU A 890 -12.28 15.73 -2.32
CA LEU A 890 -11.15 15.23 -3.11
C LEU A 890 -11.37 13.78 -3.54
N ALA A 891 -11.84 12.92 -2.62
CA ALA A 891 -12.11 11.52 -2.92
C ALA A 891 -13.27 11.35 -3.92
N GLU A 892 -14.37 12.11 -3.77
CA GLU A 892 -15.50 12.14 -4.71
C GLU A 892 -15.08 12.60 -6.11
N ALA A 893 -14.09 13.50 -6.20
CA ALA A 893 -13.49 13.93 -7.45
C ALA A 893 -12.52 12.91 -8.07
N GLY A 894 -12.36 11.72 -7.45
CA GLY A 894 -11.51 10.65 -7.92
C GLY A 894 -10.02 10.82 -7.58
N VAL A 895 -9.65 11.77 -6.70
CA VAL A 895 -8.27 11.94 -6.26
C VAL A 895 -7.91 10.79 -5.31
N ARG A 896 -6.95 9.96 -5.72
CA ARG A 896 -6.48 8.80 -4.97
C ARG A 896 -5.28 9.15 -4.08
N ASP A 897 -5.02 8.31 -3.07
CA ASP A 897 -3.88 8.43 -2.14
C ASP A 897 -3.78 9.80 -1.44
N VAL A 898 -4.93 10.42 -1.14
CA VAL A 898 -4.97 11.68 -0.40
C VAL A 898 -4.49 11.45 1.04
N HIS A 899 -3.53 12.26 1.50
CA HIS A 899 -2.99 12.16 2.85
C HIS A 899 -2.86 13.53 3.50
N ALA A 900 -3.74 13.83 4.46
CA ALA A 900 -3.77 15.11 5.16
C ALA A 900 -2.84 15.08 6.38
N TRP A 901 -1.79 15.90 6.37
CA TRP A 901 -0.86 15.94 7.49
C TRP A 901 -1.49 16.70 8.67
N PRO A 902 -1.61 16.08 9.86
CA PRO A 902 -2.40 16.65 10.95
C PRO A 902 -1.73 17.80 11.69
N ARG A 903 -0.45 18.07 11.41
CA ARG A 903 0.36 19.10 12.06
C ARG A 903 0.71 20.20 11.04
N PRO A 904 0.67 21.48 11.43
CA PRO A 904 1.10 22.54 10.53
C PRO A 904 2.61 22.46 10.33
N PHE A 905 3.08 22.61 9.09
CA PHE A 905 4.52 22.67 8.79
C PHE A 905 5.09 24.10 8.94
N ALA A 906 4.21 25.09 9.08
CA ALA A 906 4.56 26.45 9.45
C ALA A 906 3.44 27.02 10.31
N ALA A 907 3.78 27.56 11.48
CA ALA A 907 2.84 28.16 12.42
C ALA A 907 3.41 29.43 13.06
N SER A 908 2.54 30.40 13.31
CA SER A 908 2.77 31.61 14.10
C SER A 908 1.52 31.86 14.97
N PRO A 909 1.54 32.82 15.91
CA PRO A 909 0.36 33.13 16.74
C PRO A 909 -0.89 33.55 15.96
N VAL A 910 -0.76 33.85 14.67
CA VAL A 910 -1.84 34.38 13.81
C VAL A 910 -1.95 33.65 12.46
N SER A 911 -1.15 32.61 12.23
CA SER A 911 -1.14 31.86 10.97
C SER A 911 -0.76 30.41 11.16
N ALA A 912 -1.38 29.49 10.42
CA ALA A 912 -0.94 28.10 10.31
C ALA A 912 -1.09 27.58 8.87
N ARG A 913 -0.15 26.74 8.44
CA ARG A 913 -0.14 26.11 7.11
C ARG A 913 -0.09 24.59 7.26
N TYR A 914 -1.08 23.92 6.70
CA TYR A 914 -1.20 22.47 6.64
C TYR A 914 -0.94 21.97 5.23
N ALA A 915 -0.43 20.75 5.10
CA ALA A 915 -0.20 20.11 3.82
C ALA A 915 -1.10 18.88 3.67
N ILE A 916 -1.71 18.73 2.50
CA ILE A 916 -2.44 17.54 2.09
C ILE A 916 -1.76 17.01 0.84
N GLY A 917 -1.20 15.81 0.91
CA GLY A 917 -0.65 15.12 -0.26
C GLY A 917 -1.76 14.70 -1.21
N LEU A 918 -1.56 14.90 -2.51
CA LEU A 918 -2.58 14.67 -3.55
C LEU A 918 -2.29 13.43 -4.42
N GLY A 919 -1.56 12.46 -3.88
CA GLY A 919 -1.18 11.23 -4.58
C GLY A 919 -0.25 11.43 -5.79
N ALA A 920 -0.07 10.37 -6.58
CA ALA A 920 0.78 10.35 -7.77
C ALA A 920 0.15 11.05 -8.99
N SER A 921 -1.19 11.08 -9.06
CA SER A 921 -1.96 11.71 -10.14
C SER A 921 -2.85 12.83 -9.60
N PRO A 922 -2.26 13.98 -9.21
CA PRO A 922 -2.99 15.07 -8.58
C PRO A 922 -3.83 15.86 -9.60
N PRO A 923 -4.92 16.52 -9.17
CA PRO A 923 -5.58 17.53 -9.99
C PRO A 923 -4.62 18.70 -10.26
N ASP A 924 -4.87 19.44 -11.35
CA ASP A 924 -4.18 20.69 -11.61
C ASP A 924 -4.65 21.80 -10.63
N ALA A 925 -3.96 22.94 -10.66
CA ALA A 925 -4.26 24.05 -9.75
C ALA A 925 -5.71 24.56 -9.88
N ALA A 926 -6.25 24.60 -11.10
CA ALA A 926 -7.63 25.01 -11.35
C ALA A 926 -8.65 23.98 -10.83
N GLY A 927 -8.36 22.68 -10.98
CA GLY A 927 -9.15 21.58 -10.45
C GLY A 927 -9.21 21.60 -8.92
N LEU A 928 -8.06 21.80 -8.27
CA LEU A 928 -8.01 21.95 -6.82
C LEU A 928 -8.81 23.17 -6.34
N ALA A 929 -8.65 24.33 -7.01
CA ALA A 929 -9.38 25.55 -6.67
C ALA A 929 -10.90 25.33 -6.71
N ARG A 930 -11.44 24.71 -7.78
CA ARG A 930 -12.88 24.41 -7.88
C ARG A 930 -13.40 23.53 -6.74
N LEU A 931 -12.61 22.58 -6.26
CA LEU A 931 -12.98 21.72 -5.14
C LEU A 931 -12.90 22.47 -3.81
N ALA A 932 -11.84 23.27 -3.63
CA ALA A 932 -11.57 24.01 -2.42
C ALA A 932 -12.50 25.22 -2.22
N ASP A 933 -12.93 25.92 -3.27
CA ASP A 933 -13.77 27.12 -3.18
C ASP A 933 -15.11 26.84 -2.48
N ARG A 934 -15.74 25.70 -2.78
CA ARG A 934 -16.96 25.26 -2.10
C ARG A 934 -16.72 24.96 -0.63
N TRP A 935 -15.54 24.45 -0.31
CA TRP A 935 -15.15 24.11 1.05
C TRP A 935 -14.74 25.35 1.87
N SER A 936 -14.03 26.31 1.28
CA SER A 936 -13.59 27.55 1.93
C SER A 936 -14.71 28.58 2.07
N ALA A 937 -15.83 28.40 1.36
CA ALA A 937 -17.01 29.24 1.51
C ALA A 937 -17.43 29.39 2.99
N GLY A 938 -17.44 30.63 3.49
CA GLY A 938 -17.78 30.96 4.88
C GLY A 938 -16.65 30.76 5.90
N LEU A 939 -15.44 30.38 5.48
CA LEU A 939 -14.24 30.35 6.31
C LEU A 939 -13.39 31.60 6.07
N ALA A 940 -13.56 32.62 6.92
CA ALA A 940 -12.72 33.81 6.89
C ALA A 940 -11.24 33.44 7.12
N GLY A 941 -10.34 34.07 6.37
CA GLY A 941 -8.89 33.88 6.56
C GLY A 941 -8.33 32.54 6.08
N VAL A 942 -9.11 31.71 5.37
CA VAL A 942 -8.70 30.39 4.89
C VAL A 942 -8.47 30.37 3.38
N GLU A 943 -7.29 29.92 2.98
CA GLU A 943 -6.85 29.79 1.58
C GLU A 943 -6.35 28.36 1.32
N VAL A 944 -6.64 27.80 0.14
CA VAL A 944 -6.10 26.51 -0.30
C VAL A 944 -5.35 26.71 -1.61
N ALA A 945 -4.04 26.45 -1.59
CA ALA A 945 -3.17 26.65 -2.76
C ALA A 945 -2.58 25.31 -3.24
N TRP A 946 -2.47 25.15 -4.56
CA TRP A 946 -1.74 24.02 -5.16
C TRP A 946 -0.24 24.25 -5.08
N ALA A 947 0.53 23.23 -4.70
CA ALA A 947 1.99 23.29 -4.66
C ALA A 947 2.62 22.05 -5.30
N GLU A 948 3.67 22.24 -6.10
CA GLU A 948 4.43 21.13 -6.71
C GLU A 948 5.13 20.27 -5.64
N CYS A 949 5.42 19.00 -5.97
CA CYS A 949 6.08 18.01 -5.12
C CYS A 949 7.14 18.59 -4.16
N GLY A 950 8.19 19.22 -4.68
CA GLY A 950 9.29 19.73 -3.85
C GLY A 950 9.05 21.08 -3.19
N ALA A 951 7.89 21.73 -3.37
CA ALA A 951 7.61 23.06 -2.82
C ALA A 951 7.26 23.04 -1.32
N VAL A 952 6.72 21.93 -0.82
CA VAL A 952 6.47 21.72 0.60
C VAL A 952 7.77 21.25 1.28
N PRO A 953 8.15 21.80 2.44
CA PRO A 953 9.31 21.30 3.19
C PRO A 953 9.08 19.85 3.67
N PRO A 954 10.11 19.16 4.20
CA PRO A 954 9.90 17.93 4.94
C PRO A 954 8.83 18.14 6.03
N LEU A 955 7.88 17.22 6.12
CA LEU A 955 6.85 17.22 7.16
C LEU A 955 7.38 16.36 8.31
N GLY A 956 7.40 16.82 9.56
CA GLY A 956 8.01 16.06 10.67
C GLY A 956 7.88 16.76 11.99
#